data_AF-A0A3E0NQ47-F1
#
_entry.id   AF-A0A3E0NQ47-F1
#
_cell.length_a   1.000
_cell.length_b   1.000
_cell.length_c   1.000
_cell.angle_alpha   90.00
_cell.angle_beta   90.00
_cell.angle_gamma   90.00
#
_symmetry.space_group_name_H-M   'P 1'
#
loop_
_entity.id
_entity.type
_entity.pdbx_description
1 polymer ?
#
loop_
_entity_poly.entity_id
_entity_poly.type
_entity_poly.pdbx_seq_one_letter_code
_entity_poly.pdbx_strand_id
1 'polypeptide(L)'
;MVPLQLHPPDLERPVPALRAAIAALRTSSGGGSVPRGAPRLSRSGRRALVLALGAAAAAGSSVGARAAPPVAESPPEALAAYSRLDLSKVRGAEACGECHVAEHAVWQQTAHETGFKTLHRQEAAEEIAERLGFPLIKRDSVCLRCHYTPELEEARDGGVELRARSGVSCESCHGEAADWIEVHNDYGAGADFASESADHRQMRIERSRAAGMHRVDDVLALGAACFGCHFVTDETLVDTGGHSTGAASFDLWEQTQGTIRHNFLAAQRGGSSDNAERGIERRRELELAGAALSVEYSLRGASRATSDGLYLKAMQRRLRSALAELREVHRRLPADELWQAILAAHLAPVEEGRSGELLAAAEVVRTQTAGLLARLEPAQLEVLDAYLLGRPEPDLPELRELPRRPRDLPPEDERVTDVGAAPEAAAPDATTPGPPGGAVVADLGEPEPEAPVEVVGEKKRRLWPASSHATLGGACSSCHAPQNEWWFGDAHYAAADRLFDETPRALEIASNYGLGRTELLRGDRICTSCHATVVTGKESREVQDGVGCESCHGPGGDYLEPHQQGEKELGDARPGYQAALRLGMTRLADLPARLETCSRCHYVTDERLISSGHPSGADFDYASAMTTIRHWEAPIHAAGVVRDAARAALAARGPVPDVPIRRAPPSRRVRAPLPTTAAADGGANSGGSAPGAAPEDSGSPVGSPADASRSRAPRATAAEAEAEPLQPLEVDPEAPLDELLETLKKRLDDLQRRTPAEPPADPPGSRRQGNRR
;
A
#
# COMPACT_ATOMS: atom_id res chain seq x y z
N MET A 1 -2.79 39.18 -34.88
CA MET A 1 -1.54 39.92 -34.61
C MET A 1 -1.62 40.50 -33.20
N VAL A 2 -0.48 40.47 -32.50
CA VAL A 2 -0.23 40.69 -31.05
C VAL A 2 -0.59 39.49 -30.15
N PRO A 3 0.39 38.63 -29.80
CA PRO A 3 0.24 37.59 -28.79
C PRO A 3 0.67 38.13 -27.41
N LEU A 4 -0.12 37.86 -26.37
CA LEU A 4 0.26 38.12 -24.98
C LEU A 4 1.16 36.97 -24.52
N GLN A 5 2.46 37.26 -24.36
CA GLN A 5 3.41 36.36 -23.69
C GLN A 5 3.26 36.51 -22.17
N LEU A 6 2.95 35.41 -21.49
CA LEU A 6 3.14 35.30 -20.04
C LEU A 6 4.35 34.38 -19.82
N HIS A 7 5.40 34.93 -19.20
CA HIS A 7 6.56 34.16 -18.74
C HIS A 7 6.19 33.34 -17.49
N PRO A 8 6.74 32.13 -17.32
CA PRO A 8 6.61 31.34 -16.09
C PRO A 8 7.50 31.93 -14.99
N PRO A 9 7.10 31.90 -13.70
CA PRO A 9 8.02 32.13 -12.61
C PRO A 9 8.91 30.90 -12.39
N ASP A 10 10.20 31.16 -12.16
CA ASP A 10 11.24 30.17 -11.91
C ASP A 10 10.91 29.22 -10.75
N LEU A 11 11.08 27.93 -11.02
CA LEU A 11 11.06 26.83 -10.05
C LEU A 11 12.46 26.68 -9.43
N GLU A 12 12.62 27.08 -8.16
CA GLU A 12 13.69 26.54 -7.30
C GLU A 12 13.12 25.83 -6.06
N ARG A 13 13.13 24.50 -6.13
CA ARG A 13 13.25 23.47 -5.05
C ARG A 13 12.49 23.63 -3.71
N PRO A 14 11.54 22.73 -3.39
CA PRO A 14 11.08 22.51 -2.02
C PRO A 14 11.68 21.22 -1.42
N VAL A 15 12.98 21.23 -1.12
CA VAL A 15 13.63 20.19 -0.28
C VAL A 15 13.60 20.51 1.24
N PRO A 16 13.51 21.78 1.71
CA PRO A 16 13.54 22.08 3.15
C PRO A 16 12.28 21.65 3.92
N ALA A 17 11.09 21.80 3.33
CA ALA A 17 9.81 21.55 4.01
C ALA A 17 9.61 20.05 4.36
N LEU A 18 10.03 19.16 3.46
CA LEU A 18 9.96 17.71 3.67
C LEU A 18 10.98 17.24 4.74
N ARG A 19 12.18 17.85 4.78
CA ARG A 19 13.16 17.60 5.86
C ARG A 19 12.68 18.11 7.21
N ALA A 20 11.97 19.24 7.26
CA ALA A 20 11.39 19.79 8.49
C ALA A 20 10.25 18.92 9.03
N ALA A 21 9.38 18.39 8.15
CA ALA A 21 8.30 17.48 8.53
C ALA A 21 8.83 16.15 9.12
N ILE A 22 9.89 15.58 8.52
CA ILE A 22 10.53 14.35 9.00
C ILE A 22 11.30 14.58 10.31
N ALA A 23 11.93 15.75 10.50
CA ALA A 23 12.63 16.09 11.74
C ALA A 23 11.66 16.33 12.92
N ALA A 24 10.49 16.93 12.67
CA ALA A 24 9.47 17.16 13.70
C ALA A 24 8.89 15.85 14.27
N LEU A 25 8.75 14.81 13.44
CA LEU A 25 8.22 13.50 13.83
C LEU A 25 9.23 12.63 14.61
N ARG A 26 10.53 12.92 14.54
CA ARG A 26 11.59 12.13 15.21
C ARG A 26 11.80 12.46 16.70
N THR A 27 11.25 13.56 17.20
CA THR A 27 11.46 13.99 18.59
C THR A 27 10.45 13.41 19.59
N SER A 28 9.53 12.53 19.16
CA SER A 28 8.45 12.01 20.03
C SER A 28 8.64 10.60 20.59
N SER A 29 9.78 9.94 20.40
CA SER A 29 9.95 8.54 20.84
C SER A 29 11.39 8.18 21.26
N GLY A 30 12.00 8.99 22.12
CA GLY A 30 13.28 8.65 22.76
C GLY A 30 13.43 9.33 24.11
N GLY A 31 13.45 8.54 25.19
CA GLY A 31 13.77 9.01 26.53
C GLY A 31 15.27 9.30 26.63
N GLY A 32 15.67 10.54 26.36
CA GLY A 32 17.03 11.03 26.53
C GLY A 32 17.00 12.55 26.78
N SER A 33 17.79 13.02 27.74
CA SER A 33 17.81 14.40 28.22
C SER A 33 18.11 15.43 27.11
N VAL A 34 17.18 16.36 26.88
CA VAL A 34 17.33 17.49 25.93
C VAL A 34 17.82 18.74 26.67
N PRO A 35 18.72 19.57 26.09
CA PRO A 35 19.18 20.81 26.72
C PRO A 35 18.07 21.87 26.77
N ARG A 36 18.13 22.76 27.76
CA ARG A 36 17.14 23.82 28.02
C ARG A 36 17.08 24.82 26.85
N GLY A 37 15.88 25.03 26.27
CA GLY A 37 15.66 26.16 25.37
C GLY A 37 14.49 26.13 24.36
N ALA A 38 13.68 25.08 24.24
CA ALA A 38 12.56 25.04 23.28
C ALA A 38 11.17 24.96 23.96
N PRO A 39 10.15 25.71 23.50
CA PRO A 39 8.81 25.68 24.09
C PRO A 39 8.09 24.37 23.74
N ARG A 40 7.54 23.69 24.75
CA ARG A 40 6.76 22.45 24.59
C ARG A 40 5.29 22.79 24.32
N LEU A 41 4.74 22.41 23.17
CA LEU A 41 3.29 22.46 22.90
C LEU A 41 2.57 21.27 23.56
N SER A 42 1.42 21.53 24.19
CA SER A 42 0.60 20.52 24.87
C SER A 42 -0.13 19.59 23.86
N ARG A 43 -0.61 18.43 24.33
CA ARG A 43 -1.39 17.45 23.53
C ARG A 43 -2.58 18.08 22.80
N SER A 44 -3.17 19.15 23.34
CA SER A 44 -4.28 19.88 22.70
C SER A 44 -3.82 20.75 21.53
N GLY A 45 -2.60 21.31 21.58
CA GLY A 45 -2.00 22.08 20.48
C GLY A 45 -1.65 21.22 19.26
N ARG A 46 -1.46 19.91 19.43
CA ARG A 46 -1.18 18.96 18.33
C ARG A 46 -2.43 18.56 17.55
N ARG A 47 -3.63 18.66 18.14
CA ARG A 47 -4.91 18.39 17.46
C ARG A 47 -5.36 19.56 16.56
N ALA A 48 -5.02 20.80 16.92
CA ALA A 48 -5.39 21.98 16.14
C ALA A 48 -4.60 22.10 14.81
N LEU A 49 -3.35 21.62 14.76
CA LEU A 49 -2.52 21.69 13.55
C LEU A 49 -2.96 20.68 12.47
N VAL A 50 -3.60 19.58 12.85
CA VAL A 50 -4.17 18.57 11.92
C VAL A 50 -5.48 19.05 11.28
N LEU A 51 -6.22 19.92 11.96
CA LEU A 51 -7.48 20.50 11.45
C LEU A 51 -7.25 21.70 10.50
N ALA A 52 -6.15 22.45 10.67
CA ALA A 52 -5.87 23.62 9.84
C ALA A 52 -5.35 23.30 8.42
N LEU A 53 -4.90 22.07 8.16
CA LEU A 53 -4.44 21.63 6.83
C LEU A 53 -5.54 21.00 5.96
N GLY A 54 -6.76 20.85 6.48
CA GLY A 54 -7.90 20.27 5.77
C GLY A 54 -8.91 21.27 5.19
N ALA A 55 -8.73 22.58 5.39
CA ALA A 55 -9.74 23.60 5.07
C ALA A 55 -9.26 24.66 4.09
N ALA A 56 -8.66 24.25 2.97
CA ALA A 56 -8.35 25.14 1.86
C ALA A 56 -8.69 24.49 0.50
N ALA A 57 -9.94 24.04 0.32
CA ALA A 57 -10.50 23.73 -0.99
C ALA A 57 -12.04 23.67 -0.94
N ALA A 58 -12.70 24.83 -0.97
CA ALA A 58 -14.04 25.02 -1.55
C ALA A 58 -14.54 26.44 -1.25
N ALA A 59 -14.34 27.36 -2.20
CA ALA A 59 -15.09 28.60 -2.24
C ALA A 59 -15.51 28.88 -3.69
N GLY A 60 -16.81 28.81 -3.97
CA GLY A 60 -17.35 29.26 -5.25
C GLY A 60 -18.78 28.82 -5.55
N SER A 61 -19.73 29.72 -5.25
CA SER A 61 -21.04 29.94 -5.90
C SER A 61 -22.28 29.56 -5.07
N SER A 62 -22.96 30.59 -4.55
CA SER A 62 -24.30 30.54 -3.98
C SER A 62 -25.35 30.77 -5.08
N VAL A 63 -26.19 29.75 -5.34
CA VAL A 63 -27.46 29.90 -6.08
C VAL A 63 -28.60 29.63 -5.09
N GLY A 64 -29.61 30.49 -5.11
CA GLY A 64 -30.68 30.57 -4.11
C GLY A 64 -31.45 29.27 -3.89
N ALA A 65 -31.59 28.90 -2.62
CA ALA A 65 -32.32 27.73 -2.17
C ALA A 65 -33.84 27.86 -2.41
N ARG A 66 -34.40 26.94 -3.20
CA ARG A 66 -35.80 26.53 -3.07
C ARG A 66 -35.88 25.42 -2.03
N ALA A 67 -36.96 25.40 -1.26
CA ALA A 67 -37.20 24.45 -0.18
C ALA A 67 -37.01 23.00 -0.65
N ALA A 68 -36.10 22.28 -0.01
CA ALA A 68 -35.82 20.87 -0.25
C ALA A 68 -36.95 19.98 0.31
N PRO A 69 -37.26 18.84 -0.35
CA PRO A 69 -38.15 17.83 0.21
C PRO A 69 -37.56 17.20 1.49
N PRO A 70 -38.38 16.52 2.32
CA PRO A 70 -37.92 15.95 3.58
C PRO A 70 -36.77 14.95 3.36
N VAL A 71 -35.69 15.17 4.10
CA VAL A 71 -34.49 14.32 4.11
C VAL A 71 -34.90 12.94 4.64
N ALA A 72 -34.68 11.88 3.86
CA ALA A 72 -34.81 10.51 4.34
C ALA A 72 -33.85 10.31 5.52
N GLU A 73 -34.34 9.78 6.64
CA GLU A 73 -33.49 9.48 7.80
C GLU A 73 -32.36 8.53 7.39
N SER A 74 -31.13 8.86 7.76
CA SER A 74 -29.95 8.04 7.44
C SER A 74 -30.05 6.68 8.15
N PRO A 75 -29.57 5.59 7.52
CA PRO A 75 -29.59 4.27 8.15
C PRO A 75 -28.79 4.24 9.45
N PRO A 76 -29.11 3.33 10.39
CA PRO A 76 -28.31 3.09 11.58
C PRO A 76 -26.82 2.94 11.24
N GLU A 77 -25.94 3.56 12.03
CA GLU A 77 -24.49 3.63 11.79
C GLU A 77 -23.84 2.25 11.58
N ALA A 78 -24.38 1.20 12.23
CA ALA A 78 -23.94 -0.18 12.06
C ALA A 78 -24.23 -0.77 10.66
N LEU A 79 -25.36 -0.40 10.02
CA LEU A 79 -25.70 -0.86 8.67
C LEU A 79 -24.91 -0.11 7.60
N ALA A 80 -24.63 1.18 7.85
CA ALA A 80 -23.79 1.98 6.96
C ALA A 80 -22.38 1.40 6.80
N ALA A 81 -21.83 0.73 7.84
CA ALA A 81 -20.53 0.07 7.77
C ALA A 81 -20.46 -1.11 6.77
N TYR A 82 -21.61 -1.68 6.39
CA TYR A 82 -21.71 -2.82 5.48
C TYR A 82 -21.99 -2.43 4.02
N SER A 83 -22.12 -1.14 3.73
CA SER A 83 -22.19 -0.62 2.36
C SER A 83 -21.03 0.33 2.09
N ARG A 84 -20.57 0.37 0.84
CA ARG A 84 -19.72 1.45 0.33
C ARG A 84 -20.49 2.52 -0.43
N LEU A 85 -21.73 2.20 -0.78
CA LEU A 85 -22.62 3.06 -1.53
C LEU A 85 -23.52 3.83 -0.58
N ASP A 86 -23.80 5.08 -0.92
CA ASP A 86 -24.93 5.80 -0.36
C ASP A 86 -26.23 5.16 -0.90
N LEU A 87 -26.86 4.34 -0.06
CA LEU A 87 -28.04 3.55 -0.42
C LEU A 87 -29.23 4.41 -0.84
N SER A 88 -29.31 5.66 -0.38
CA SER A 88 -30.36 6.59 -0.80
C SER A 88 -30.19 7.02 -2.26
N LYS A 89 -28.98 6.87 -2.81
CA LYS A 89 -28.61 7.27 -4.16
C LYS A 89 -28.54 6.12 -5.16
N VAL A 90 -28.67 4.88 -4.70
CA VAL A 90 -28.73 3.70 -5.55
C VAL A 90 -30.06 3.65 -6.31
N ARG A 91 -30.03 3.29 -7.60
CA ARG A 91 -31.21 3.14 -8.46
C ARG A 91 -31.43 1.72 -8.97
N GLY A 92 -30.40 0.88 -8.96
CA GLY A 92 -30.41 -0.51 -9.40
C GLY A 92 -29.99 -0.67 -10.86
N ALA A 93 -29.51 -1.87 -11.20
CA ALA A 93 -28.98 -2.18 -12.53
C ALA A 93 -30.03 -2.04 -13.63
N GLU A 94 -31.30 -2.32 -13.33
CA GLU A 94 -32.41 -2.27 -14.27
C GLU A 94 -32.61 -0.86 -14.84
N ALA A 95 -32.49 0.18 -14.01
CA ALA A 95 -32.60 1.58 -14.45
C ALA A 95 -31.51 1.92 -15.47
N CYS A 96 -30.32 1.35 -15.33
CA CYS A 96 -29.26 1.48 -16.34
C CYS A 96 -29.60 0.70 -17.63
N GLY A 97 -30.17 -0.49 -17.48
CA GLY A 97 -30.51 -1.40 -18.57
C GLY A 97 -31.63 -0.92 -19.48
N GLU A 98 -32.47 0.03 -19.05
CA GLU A 98 -33.47 0.67 -19.90
C GLU A 98 -32.84 1.43 -21.09
N CYS A 99 -31.66 2.02 -20.89
CA CYS A 99 -30.93 2.75 -21.94
C CYS A 99 -29.70 1.99 -22.46
N HIS A 100 -29.00 1.24 -21.59
CA HIS A 100 -27.75 0.53 -21.91
C HIS A 100 -27.99 -0.98 -22.04
N VAL A 101 -28.85 -1.36 -22.99
CA VAL A 101 -29.32 -2.75 -23.16
C VAL A 101 -28.16 -3.72 -23.43
N ALA A 102 -27.19 -3.34 -24.25
CA ALA A 102 -26.07 -4.20 -24.63
C ALA A 102 -25.09 -4.40 -23.46
N GLU A 103 -24.74 -3.32 -22.76
CA GLU A 103 -23.91 -3.34 -21.57
C GLU A 103 -24.56 -4.18 -20.45
N HIS A 104 -25.86 -3.99 -20.22
CA HIS A 104 -26.62 -4.74 -19.22
C HIS A 104 -26.66 -6.24 -19.55
N ALA A 105 -26.85 -6.61 -20.82
CA ALA A 105 -26.82 -8.01 -21.25
C ALA A 105 -25.44 -8.67 -21.04
N VAL A 106 -24.35 -7.92 -21.20
CA VAL A 106 -23.00 -8.40 -20.85
C VAL A 106 -22.88 -8.58 -19.34
N TRP A 107 -23.24 -7.55 -18.56
CA TRP A 107 -23.14 -7.56 -17.10
C TRP A 107 -23.82 -8.78 -16.47
N GLN A 108 -25.03 -9.13 -16.93
CA GLN A 108 -25.81 -10.28 -16.44
C GLN A 108 -25.07 -11.63 -16.52
N GLN A 109 -24.07 -11.73 -17.39
CA GLN A 109 -23.30 -12.96 -17.61
C GLN A 109 -22.01 -13.00 -16.79
N THR A 110 -21.64 -11.91 -16.13
CA THR A 110 -20.36 -11.80 -15.42
C THR A 110 -20.42 -12.39 -14.01
N ALA A 111 -19.26 -12.64 -13.42
CA ALA A 111 -19.14 -13.07 -12.02
C ALA A 111 -19.79 -12.07 -11.05
N HIS A 112 -19.79 -10.77 -11.40
CA HIS A 112 -20.39 -9.70 -10.62
C HIS A 112 -21.89 -9.91 -10.42
N GLU A 113 -22.64 -10.32 -11.46
CA GLU A 113 -24.08 -10.60 -11.32
C GLU A 113 -24.36 -12.05 -10.97
N THR A 114 -23.72 -13.01 -11.65
CA THR A 114 -23.97 -14.44 -11.41
C THR A 114 -23.62 -14.86 -9.98
N GLY A 115 -22.65 -14.17 -9.35
CA GLY A 115 -22.30 -14.29 -7.93
C GLY A 115 -23.49 -14.13 -6.98
N PHE A 116 -24.51 -13.35 -7.38
CA PHE A 116 -25.75 -13.21 -6.61
C PHE A 116 -26.37 -14.57 -6.30
N LYS A 117 -26.33 -15.52 -7.23
CA LYS A 117 -26.98 -16.84 -7.09
C LYS A 117 -26.04 -17.89 -6.51
N THR A 118 -24.73 -17.71 -6.61
CA THR A 118 -23.75 -18.77 -6.36
C THR A 118 -22.92 -18.56 -5.10
N LEU A 119 -22.47 -17.33 -4.82
CA LEU A 119 -21.44 -17.07 -3.80
C LEU A 119 -21.88 -17.50 -2.39
N HIS A 120 -23.09 -17.14 -1.98
CA HIS A 120 -23.63 -17.45 -0.66
C HIS A 120 -23.93 -18.95 -0.41
N ARG A 121 -23.63 -19.83 -1.37
CA ARG A 121 -23.78 -21.29 -1.28
C ARG A 121 -22.43 -22.01 -1.37
N GLN A 122 -21.35 -21.26 -1.49
CA GLN A 122 -20.01 -21.82 -1.47
C GLN A 122 -19.64 -22.14 -0.03
N GLU A 123 -19.15 -23.35 0.22
CA GLU A 123 -18.72 -23.80 1.55
C GLU A 123 -17.72 -22.82 2.17
N ALA A 124 -16.75 -22.34 1.39
CA ALA A 124 -15.79 -21.33 1.84
C ALA A 124 -16.47 -20.02 2.32
N ALA A 125 -17.53 -19.58 1.64
CA ALA A 125 -18.25 -18.37 2.04
C ALA A 125 -19.09 -18.60 3.31
N GLU A 126 -19.67 -19.80 3.48
CA GLU A 126 -20.39 -20.20 4.68
C GLU A 126 -19.44 -20.27 5.90
N GLU A 127 -18.26 -20.87 5.73
CA GLU A 127 -17.24 -20.93 6.79
C GLU A 127 -16.77 -19.54 7.23
N ILE A 128 -16.50 -18.63 6.29
CA ILE A 128 -16.10 -17.25 6.59
C ILE A 128 -17.22 -16.54 7.35
N ALA A 129 -18.47 -16.69 6.90
CA ALA A 129 -19.62 -16.06 7.54
C ALA A 129 -19.83 -16.61 8.96
N GLU A 130 -19.68 -17.91 9.18
CA GLU A 130 -19.76 -18.55 10.50
C GLU A 130 -18.70 -18.01 11.46
N ARG A 131 -17.43 -17.94 11.03
CA ARG A 131 -16.33 -17.40 11.86
C ARG A 131 -16.56 -15.95 12.25
N LEU A 132 -17.17 -15.16 11.36
CA LEU A 132 -17.51 -13.75 11.60
C LEU A 132 -18.84 -13.56 12.35
N GLY A 133 -19.59 -14.64 12.61
CA GLY A 133 -20.88 -14.57 13.30
C GLY A 133 -22.04 -14.03 12.45
N PHE A 134 -21.94 -14.09 11.12
CA PHE A 134 -23.02 -13.70 10.21
C PHE A 134 -23.88 -14.91 9.84
N PRO A 135 -25.15 -14.98 10.29
CA PRO A 135 -26.01 -16.11 9.97
C PRO A 135 -26.46 -16.11 8.49
N LEU A 136 -26.44 -14.95 7.84
CA LEU A 136 -26.93 -14.77 6.47
C LEU A 136 -26.03 -13.81 5.69
N ILE A 137 -25.33 -14.34 4.67
CA ILE A 137 -24.42 -13.52 3.83
C ILE A 137 -25.15 -12.37 3.12
N LYS A 138 -26.42 -12.55 2.73
CA LYS A 138 -27.19 -11.55 1.99
C LYS A 138 -27.93 -10.53 2.86
N ARG A 139 -27.72 -10.54 4.18
CA ARG A 139 -28.39 -9.62 5.11
C ARG A 139 -27.43 -9.12 6.18
N ASP A 140 -27.45 -7.83 6.46
CA ASP A 140 -26.71 -7.20 7.58
C ASP A 140 -25.29 -7.73 7.78
N SER A 141 -24.56 -7.91 6.68
CA SER A 141 -23.25 -8.55 6.68
C SER A 141 -22.20 -7.73 5.95
N VAL A 142 -20.94 -7.87 6.39
CA VAL A 142 -19.78 -7.25 5.74
C VAL A 142 -19.62 -7.70 4.27
N CYS A 143 -20.16 -8.87 3.90
CA CYS A 143 -20.08 -9.41 2.56
C CYS A 143 -20.81 -8.54 1.53
N LEU A 144 -21.85 -7.81 1.97
CA LEU A 144 -22.61 -6.87 1.14
C LEU A 144 -21.75 -5.72 0.61
N ARG A 145 -20.64 -5.40 1.29
CA ARG A 145 -19.74 -4.31 0.92
C ARG A 145 -19.01 -4.52 -0.42
N CYS A 146 -18.84 -5.77 -0.84
CA CYS A 146 -18.03 -6.13 -2.01
C CYS A 146 -18.74 -7.03 -3.02
N HIS A 147 -19.64 -7.91 -2.59
CA HIS A 147 -20.20 -8.96 -3.45
C HIS A 147 -21.62 -8.68 -3.95
N TYR A 148 -22.21 -7.57 -3.52
CA TYR A 148 -23.60 -7.24 -3.81
C TYR A 148 -23.77 -5.73 -3.94
N THR A 149 -24.84 -5.32 -4.60
CA THR A 149 -25.41 -3.99 -4.41
C THR A 149 -26.54 -4.12 -3.40
N PRO A 150 -26.40 -3.51 -2.20
CA PRO A 150 -27.41 -3.63 -1.17
C PRO A 150 -28.51 -2.56 -1.27
N GLU A 151 -29.61 -2.80 -0.56
CA GLU A 151 -30.72 -1.89 -0.34
C GLU A 151 -31.21 -2.00 1.11
N LEU A 152 -31.92 -0.97 1.58
CA LEU A 152 -32.61 -1.00 2.87
C LEU A 152 -34.02 -1.55 2.68
N GLU A 153 -34.40 -2.54 3.47
CA GLU A 153 -35.76 -3.08 3.57
C GLU A 153 -36.30 -2.93 4.99
N GLU A 154 -37.63 -2.93 5.14
CA GLU A 154 -38.27 -3.07 6.45
C GLU A 154 -38.09 -4.50 6.97
N ALA A 155 -37.49 -4.63 8.15
CA ALA A 155 -37.30 -5.89 8.82
C ALA A 155 -38.61 -6.43 9.41
N ARG A 156 -38.67 -7.75 9.65
CA ARG A 156 -39.90 -8.42 10.14
C ARG A 156 -40.38 -7.94 11.52
N ASP A 157 -39.48 -7.38 12.32
CA ASP A 157 -39.74 -6.83 13.65
C ASP A 157 -40.07 -5.33 13.62
N GLY A 158 -40.21 -4.74 12.42
CA GLY A 158 -40.47 -3.32 12.23
C GLY A 158 -39.22 -2.45 12.25
N GLY A 159 -38.02 -3.05 12.30
CA GLY A 159 -36.74 -2.37 12.11
C GLY A 159 -36.39 -2.14 10.64
N VAL A 160 -35.14 -1.75 10.39
CA VAL A 160 -34.56 -1.66 9.04
C VAL A 160 -33.47 -2.71 8.91
N GLU A 161 -33.48 -3.50 7.84
CA GLU A 161 -32.42 -4.46 7.48
C GLU A 161 -31.74 -4.04 6.17
N LEU A 162 -30.44 -4.29 6.08
CA LEU A 162 -29.68 -4.19 4.84
C LEU A 162 -29.75 -5.53 4.11
N ARG A 163 -30.07 -5.50 2.81
CA ARG A 163 -30.24 -6.71 2.01
C ARG A 163 -29.60 -6.59 0.65
N ALA A 164 -29.08 -7.70 0.12
CA ALA A 164 -28.64 -7.76 -1.28
C ALA A 164 -29.82 -7.59 -2.26
N ARG A 165 -29.83 -6.49 -3.02
CA ARG A 165 -30.78 -6.22 -4.11
C ARG A 165 -30.44 -7.00 -5.38
N SER A 166 -29.16 -6.97 -5.75
CA SER A 166 -28.60 -7.63 -6.93
C SER A 166 -27.15 -8.07 -6.64
N GLY A 167 -26.48 -8.67 -7.62
CA GLY A 167 -25.03 -8.81 -7.58
C GLY A 167 -24.34 -7.45 -7.59
N VAL A 168 -23.03 -7.42 -7.85
CA VAL A 168 -22.29 -6.16 -8.00
C VAL A 168 -22.78 -5.46 -9.27
N SER A 169 -23.60 -4.42 -9.10
CA SER A 169 -24.27 -3.70 -10.20
C SER A 169 -23.40 -2.60 -10.83
N CYS A 170 -23.94 -1.98 -11.88
CA CYS A 170 -23.38 -0.82 -12.58
C CYS A 170 -22.85 0.26 -11.63
N GLU A 171 -23.64 0.60 -10.60
CA GLU A 171 -23.36 1.68 -9.65
C GLU A 171 -22.17 1.39 -8.74
N SER A 172 -21.76 0.11 -8.63
CA SER A 172 -20.56 -0.28 -7.89
C SER A 172 -19.26 0.14 -8.59
N CYS A 173 -19.30 0.36 -9.91
CA CYS A 173 -18.16 0.84 -10.70
C CYS A 173 -18.37 2.27 -11.22
N HIS A 174 -19.61 2.64 -11.54
CA HIS A 174 -19.96 3.93 -12.17
C HIS A 174 -20.42 5.00 -11.18
N GLY A 175 -20.47 4.69 -9.88
CA GLY A 175 -20.98 5.58 -8.83
C GLY A 175 -22.51 5.52 -8.71
N GLU A 176 -23.04 6.01 -7.59
CA GLU A 176 -24.48 5.98 -7.28
C GLU A 176 -25.27 6.93 -8.20
N ALA A 177 -26.30 6.40 -8.88
CA ALA A 177 -26.84 7.04 -10.07
C ALA A 177 -27.82 8.20 -9.81
N ALA A 178 -28.35 8.33 -8.59
CA ALA A 178 -29.39 9.31 -8.28
C ALA A 178 -29.15 10.73 -8.79
N ASP A 179 -27.92 11.23 -8.60
CA ASP A 179 -27.60 12.62 -8.86
C ASP A 179 -27.11 12.86 -10.30
N TRP A 180 -26.73 11.80 -11.04
CA TRP A 180 -26.15 11.93 -12.37
C TRP A 180 -26.93 11.25 -13.49
N ILE A 181 -27.88 10.35 -13.21
CA ILE A 181 -28.60 9.59 -14.27
C ILE A 181 -29.36 10.51 -15.22
N GLU A 182 -30.07 11.51 -14.67
CA GLU A 182 -30.79 12.51 -15.46
C GLU A 182 -29.83 13.44 -16.22
N VAL A 183 -28.76 13.89 -15.55
CA VAL A 183 -27.72 14.74 -16.18
C VAL A 183 -27.05 14.00 -17.34
N HIS A 184 -26.74 12.71 -17.16
CA HIS A 184 -26.13 11.85 -18.17
C HIS A 184 -27.03 11.69 -19.40
N ASN A 185 -28.35 11.73 -19.22
CA ASN A 185 -29.34 11.56 -20.28
C ASN A 185 -29.82 12.87 -20.93
N ASP A 186 -29.44 14.03 -20.40
CA ASP A 186 -29.79 15.33 -20.98
C ASP A 186 -28.89 15.66 -22.17
N TYR A 187 -29.33 15.51 -23.43
CA TYR A 187 -28.53 15.87 -24.61
C TYR A 187 -28.74 17.31 -25.09
N GLY A 188 -29.53 18.10 -24.36
CA GLY A 188 -29.97 19.43 -24.75
C GLY A 188 -31.31 19.42 -25.49
N ALA A 189 -31.96 20.58 -25.54
CA ALA A 189 -33.34 20.70 -26.03
C ALA A 189 -33.51 20.19 -27.46
N GLY A 190 -34.30 19.12 -27.63
CA GLY A 190 -34.61 18.50 -28.92
C GLY A 190 -33.45 17.74 -29.56
N ALA A 191 -32.35 17.52 -28.82
CA ALA A 191 -31.21 16.74 -29.28
C ALA A 191 -31.20 15.35 -28.65
N ASP A 192 -30.51 14.43 -29.31
CA ASP A 192 -30.18 13.09 -28.81
C ASP A 192 -28.67 12.85 -28.84
N PHE A 193 -28.24 11.63 -28.55
CA PHE A 193 -26.84 11.24 -28.60
C PHE A 193 -26.14 11.54 -29.94
N ALA A 194 -26.86 11.45 -31.06
CA ALA A 194 -26.31 11.65 -32.39
C ALA A 194 -26.27 13.14 -32.78
N SER A 195 -27.18 13.96 -32.26
CA SER A 195 -27.30 15.38 -32.61
C SER A 195 -26.82 16.36 -31.53
N GLU A 196 -26.29 15.86 -30.40
CA GLU A 196 -25.76 16.69 -29.30
C GLU A 196 -24.63 17.61 -29.78
N SER A 197 -24.68 18.89 -29.40
CA SER A 197 -23.60 19.84 -29.68
C SER A 197 -22.34 19.55 -28.84
N ALA A 198 -21.16 19.90 -29.36
CA ALA A 198 -19.90 19.70 -28.64
C ALA A 198 -19.86 20.41 -27.28
N ASP A 199 -20.38 21.63 -27.19
CA ASP A 199 -20.42 22.42 -25.96
C ASP A 199 -21.37 21.80 -24.92
N HIS A 200 -22.56 21.37 -25.34
CA HIS A 200 -23.50 20.68 -24.45
C HIS A 200 -22.90 19.38 -23.92
N ARG A 201 -22.25 18.62 -24.82
CA ARG A 201 -21.58 17.37 -24.45
C ARG A 201 -20.50 17.58 -23.41
N GLN A 202 -19.66 18.61 -23.57
CA GLN A 202 -18.62 18.93 -22.61
C GLN A 202 -19.23 19.27 -21.24
N MET A 203 -20.21 20.18 -21.22
CA MET A 203 -20.93 20.58 -20.01
C MET A 203 -21.60 19.39 -19.31
N ARG A 204 -22.26 18.51 -20.07
CA ARG A 204 -22.89 17.30 -19.55
C ARG A 204 -21.88 16.38 -18.89
N ILE A 205 -20.77 16.10 -19.57
CA ILE A 205 -19.70 15.25 -19.05
C ILE A 205 -19.16 15.80 -17.73
N GLU A 206 -18.88 17.10 -17.66
CA GLU A 206 -18.40 17.77 -16.45
C GLU A 206 -19.43 17.69 -15.31
N ARG A 207 -20.71 17.94 -15.60
CA ARG A 207 -21.78 17.87 -14.60
C ARG A 207 -22.03 16.45 -14.11
N SER A 208 -22.02 15.44 -14.99
CA SER A 208 -22.15 14.04 -14.59
C SER A 208 -21.02 13.62 -13.66
N ARG A 209 -19.77 14.01 -13.97
CA ARG A 209 -18.61 13.75 -13.09
C ARG A 209 -18.76 14.44 -11.73
N ALA A 210 -19.13 15.72 -11.73
CA ALA A 210 -19.33 16.49 -10.51
C ALA A 210 -20.45 15.91 -9.63
N ALA A 211 -21.45 15.28 -10.24
CA ALA A 211 -22.54 14.57 -9.57
C ALA A 211 -22.19 13.12 -9.16
N GLY A 212 -20.93 12.68 -9.32
CA GLY A 212 -20.45 11.39 -8.82
C GLY A 212 -20.29 10.28 -9.86
N MET A 213 -20.58 10.53 -11.15
CA MET A 213 -20.44 9.52 -12.19
C MET A 213 -18.96 9.18 -12.45
N HIS A 214 -18.56 7.94 -12.19
CA HIS A 214 -17.27 7.41 -12.65
C HIS A 214 -17.37 7.04 -14.13
N ARG A 215 -16.91 7.95 -14.97
CA ARG A 215 -16.95 7.77 -16.42
C ARG A 215 -15.83 6.87 -16.89
N VAL A 216 -16.10 6.11 -17.96
CA VAL A 216 -15.10 5.23 -18.60
C VAL A 216 -13.87 5.95 -19.13
N ASP A 217 -13.91 7.27 -19.31
CA ASP A 217 -12.78 8.10 -19.73
C ASP A 217 -11.92 8.61 -18.55
N ASP A 218 -12.38 8.47 -17.31
CA ASP A 218 -11.60 8.72 -16.10
C ASP A 218 -11.07 7.39 -15.53
N VAL A 219 -9.92 6.94 -16.05
CA VAL A 219 -9.33 5.65 -15.70
C VAL A 219 -8.95 5.55 -14.21
N LEU A 220 -8.64 6.66 -13.56
CA LEU A 220 -8.20 6.67 -12.17
C LEU A 220 -9.39 6.55 -11.21
N ALA A 221 -10.49 7.29 -11.48
CA ALA A 221 -11.73 7.15 -10.72
C ALA A 221 -12.37 5.77 -10.93
N LEU A 222 -12.47 5.32 -12.18
CA LEU A 222 -13.00 3.99 -12.50
C LEU A 222 -12.15 2.88 -11.85
N GLY A 223 -10.83 2.98 -11.97
CA GLY A 223 -9.91 2.04 -11.32
C GLY A 223 -10.11 2.02 -9.81
N ALA A 224 -10.20 3.18 -9.15
CA ALA A 224 -10.42 3.26 -7.71
C ALA A 224 -11.68 2.51 -7.25
N ALA A 225 -12.78 2.58 -8.01
CA ALA A 225 -13.99 1.82 -7.72
C ALA A 225 -13.71 0.30 -7.72
N CYS A 226 -12.95 -0.21 -8.70
CA CYS A 226 -12.54 -1.62 -8.73
C CYS A 226 -11.66 -2.00 -7.52
N PHE A 227 -10.65 -1.18 -7.22
CA PHE A 227 -9.75 -1.42 -6.10
C PHE A 227 -10.47 -1.35 -4.74
N GLY A 228 -11.57 -0.61 -4.65
CA GLY A 228 -12.48 -0.62 -3.51
C GLY A 228 -12.80 -2.04 -3.05
N CYS A 229 -13.18 -2.93 -3.95
CA CYS A 229 -13.53 -4.32 -3.62
C CYS A 229 -12.38 -5.30 -3.75
N HIS A 230 -11.54 -5.13 -4.78
CA HIS A 230 -10.50 -6.11 -5.11
C HIS A 230 -9.21 -5.96 -4.30
N PHE A 231 -9.08 -4.90 -3.51
CA PHE A 231 -8.13 -4.79 -2.40
C PHE A 231 -8.92 -4.79 -1.10
N VAL A 232 -9.03 -5.95 -0.46
CA VAL A 232 -9.83 -6.09 0.77
C VAL A 232 -9.07 -5.43 1.92
N THR A 233 -9.56 -4.26 2.32
CA THR A 233 -8.98 -3.44 3.38
C THR A 233 -9.70 -3.63 4.73
N ASP A 234 -9.98 -4.88 5.11
CA ASP A 234 -10.74 -5.17 6.33
C ASP A 234 -10.03 -6.22 7.17
N GLU A 235 -9.46 -5.78 8.30
CA GLU A 235 -8.64 -6.62 9.18
C GLU A 235 -9.45 -7.78 9.75
N THR A 236 -10.64 -7.53 10.29
CA THR A 236 -11.49 -8.59 10.88
C THR A 236 -11.89 -9.63 9.84
N LEU A 237 -12.27 -9.21 8.63
CA LEU A 237 -12.60 -10.13 7.54
C LEU A 237 -11.44 -11.07 7.19
N VAL A 238 -10.20 -10.58 7.25
CA VAL A 238 -9.00 -11.38 6.94
C VAL A 238 -8.56 -12.22 8.13
N ASP A 239 -8.33 -11.60 9.29
CA ASP A 239 -7.75 -12.25 10.47
C ASP A 239 -8.74 -13.19 11.16
N THR A 240 -10.03 -12.82 11.24
CA THR A 240 -11.05 -13.67 11.86
C THR A 240 -11.77 -14.53 10.83
N GLY A 241 -12.16 -13.92 9.70
CA GLY A 241 -12.89 -14.63 8.65
C GLY A 241 -12.00 -15.64 7.90
N GLY A 242 -10.70 -15.39 7.77
CA GLY A 242 -9.82 -16.15 6.89
C GLY A 242 -9.98 -15.78 5.41
N HIS A 243 -10.59 -14.63 5.12
CA HIS A 243 -10.72 -14.10 3.76
C HIS A 243 -9.35 -13.63 3.25
N SER A 244 -9.08 -13.72 1.95
CA SER A 244 -7.85 -13.16 1.37
C SER A 244 -7.92 -11.63 1.28
N THR A 245 -6.80 -10.97 1.02
CA THR A 245 -6.80 -9.51 0.78
C THR A 245 -7.20 -9.14 -0.66
N GLY A 246 -7.79 -10.07 -1.39
CA GLY A 246 -8.02 -10.01 -2.84
C GLY A 246 -7.04 -10.91 -3.61
N ALA A 247 -7.20 -10.94 -4.94
CA ALA A 247 -6.28 -11.68 -5.81
C ALA A 247 -4.83 -11.17 -5.64
N ALA A 248 -3.88 -12.08 -5.80
CA ALA A 248 -2.46 -11.79 -5.59
C ALA A 248 -1.90 -10.88 -6.71
N SER A 249 -2.43 -11.00 -7.94
CA SER A 249 -2.33 -9.97 -8.98
C SER A 249 -3.71 -9.42 -9.32
N PHE A 250 -3.78 -8.12 -9.62
CA PHE A 250 -5.00 -7.46 -10.08
C PHE A 250 -4.63 -6.47 -11.19
N ASP A 251 -5.01 -6.82 -12.42
CA ASP A 251 -4.64 -6.09 -13.63
C ASP A 251 -5.87 -5.42 -14.24
N LEU A 252 -5.91 -4.08 -14.24
CA LEU A 252 -7.09 -3.33 -14.70
C LEU A 252 -7.42 -3.59 -16.17
N TRP A 253 -6.43 -3.88 -17.01
CA TRP A 253 -6.68 -4.22 -18.41
C TRP A 253 -7.43 -5.54 -18.51
N GLU A 254 -6.91 -6.60 -17.86
CA GLU A 254 -7.56 -7.91 -17.86
C GLU A 254 -8.98 -7.86 -17.28
N GLN A 255 -9.20 -7.08 -16.21
CA GLN A 255 -10.55 -6.93 -15.65
C GLN A 255 -11.48 -6.19 -16.62
N THR A 256 -11.08 -5.03 -17.12
CA THR A 256 -11.97 -4.22 -17.97
C THR A 256 -12.20 -4.81 -19.37
N GLN A 257 -11.23 -5.52 -19.93
CA GLN A 257 -11.29 -6.05 -21.30
C GLN A 257 -11.54 -7.57 -21.37
N GLY A 258 -11.27 -8.30 -20.29
CA GLY A 258 -11.48 -9.74 -20.21
C GLY A 258 -12.75 -10.12 -19.47
N THR A 259 -12.97 -9.59 -18.26
CA THR A 259 -14.06 -10.06 -17.37
C THR A 259 -15.36 -9.27 -17.52
N ILE A 260 -15.30 -7.95 -17.74
CA ILE A 260 -16.48 -7.06 -17.88
C ILE A 260 -16.37 -6.14 -19.09
N ARG A 261 -15.97 -6.65 -20.26
CA ARG A 261 -15.85 -5.84 -21.47
C ARG A 261 -17.21 -5.42 -22.02
N HIS A 262 -17.50 -4.12 -22.10
CA HIS A 262 -18.77 -3.58 -22.63
C HIS A 262 -18.56 -2.26 -23.39
N ASN A 263 -17.63 -2.25 -24.36
CA ASN A 263 -17.17 -1.06 -25.07
C ASN A 263 -18.05 -0.67 -26.28
N PHE A 264 -19.36 -0.53 -26.11
CA PHE A 264 -20.26 -0.23 -27.22
C PHE A 264 -20.27 1.24 -27.64
N LEU A 265 -19.82 2.16 -26.76
CA LEU A 265 -19.90 3.62 -27.00
C LEU A 265 -19.22 4.08 -28.31
N ALA A 266 -18.07 3.52 -28.65
CA ALA A 266 -17.35 3.88 -29.87
C ALA A 266 -18.07 3.34 -31.12
N ALA A 267 -18.60 2.11 -31.02
CA ALA A 267 -19.36 1.48 -32.08
C ALA A 267 -20.67 2.25 -32.36
N GLN A 268 -21.38 2.69 -31.32
CA GLN A 268 -22.61 3.47 -31.43
C GLN A 268 -22.43 4.77 -32.22
N ARG A 269 -21.26 5.42 -32.13
CA ARG A 269 -20.96 6.63 -32.95
C ARG A 269 -20.66 6.32 -34.41
N GLY A 270 -20.21 5.12 -34.71
CA GLY A 270 -19.90 4.65 -36.06
C GLY A 270 -21.03 3.84 -36.72
N GLY A 271 -22.20 3.72 -36.06
CA GLY A 271 -23.31 2.89 -36.55
C GLY A 271 -23.11 1.37 -36.39
N SER A 272 -22.21 0.94 -35.51
CA SER A 272 -21.96 -0.46 -35.16
C SER A 272 -22.46 -0.79 -33.74
N SER A 273 -22.66 -2.07 -33.44
CA SER A 273 -22.94 -2.61 -32.11
C SER A 273 -21.80 -3.45 -31.54
N ASP A 274 -20.59 -3.27 -32.06
CA ASP A 274 -19.44 -4.10 -31.67
C ASP A 274 -18.95 -3.81 -30.26
N ASN A 275 -18.78 -4.87 -29.48
CA ASN A 275 -18.09 -4.85 -28.19
C ASN A 275 -16.57 -5.01 -28.38
N ALA A 276 -15.97 -4.04 -29.08
CA ALA A 276 -14.56 -4.11 -29.45
C ALA A 276 -13.63 -3.99 -28.22
N GLU A 277 -12.53 -4.72 -28.21
CA GLU A 277 -11.45 -4.46 -27.25
C GLU A 277 -10.88 -3.05 -27.48
N ARG A 278 -10.47 -2.37 -26.41
CA ARG A 278 -9.86 -1.04 -26.52
C ARG A 278 -8.49 -1.11 -27.21
N GLY A 279 -8.03 0.02 -27.74
CA GLY A 279 -6.70 0.14 -28.32
C GLY A 279 -5.58 0.16 -27.26
N ILE A 280 -4.34 0.08 -27.75
CA ILE A 280 -3.12 0.12 -26.92
C ILE A 280 -3.02 1.42 -26.10
N GLU A 281 -3.57 2.52 -26.61
CA GLU A 281 -3.59 3.82 -25.95
C GLU A 281 -4.27 3.74 -24.58
N ARG A 282 -5.45 3.10 -24.53
CA ARG A 282 -6.17 2.87 -23.29
C ARG A 282 -5.47 1.87 -22.39
N ARG A 283 -4.80 0.87 -22.95
CA ARG A 283 -4.04 -0.11 -22.15
C ARG A 283 -2.93 0.57 -21.35
N ARG A 284 -2.22 1.54 -21.94
CA ARG A 284 -1.16 2.29 -21.27
C ARG A 284 -1.69 3.09 -20.08
N GLU A 285 -2.81 3.79 -20.26
CA GLU A 285 -3.49 4.55 -19.19
C GLU A 285 -3.89 3.64 -18.03
N LEU A 286 -4.44 2.46 -18.34
CA LEU A 286 -4.88 1.48 -17.33
C LEU A 286 -3.70 0.83 -16.60
N GLU A 287 -2.57 0.57 -17.27
CA GLU A 287 -1.35 0.06 -16.60
C GLU A 287 -0.83 1.08 -15.59
N LEU A 288 -0.70 2.35 -15.99
CA LEU A 288 -0.24 3.43 -15.10
C LEU A 288 -1.18 3.62 -13.91
N ALA A 289 -2.49 3.73 -14.16
CA ALA A 289 -3.49 3.88 -13.11
C ALA A 289 -3.51 2.66 -12.17
N GLY A 290 -3.45 1.44 -12.72
CA GLY A 290 -3.47 0.19 -11.96
C GLY A 290 -2.27 0.05 -11.04
N ALA A 291 -1.05 0.28 -11.54
CA ALA A 291 0.17 0.23 -10.74
C ALA A 291 0.14 1.23 -9.57
N ALA A 292 -0.32 2.45 -9.80
CA ALA A 292 -0.44 3.47 -8.76
C ALA A 292 -1.53 3.15 -7.73
N LEU A 293 -2.71 2.71 -8.18
CA LEU A 293 -3.82 2.32 -7.30
C LEU A 293 -3.45 1.12 -6.41
N SER A 294 -2.66 0.18 -6.92
CA SER A 294 -2.12 -0.93 -6.11
C SER A 294 -1.30 -0.43 -4.93
N VAL A 295 -0.48 0.61 -5.13
CA VAL A 295 0.29 1.22 -4.03
C VAL A 295 -0.64 1.93 -3.07
N GLU A 296 -1.53 2.77 -3.59
CA GLU A 296 -2.48 3.56 -2.79
C GLU A 296 -3.35 2.67 -1.89
N TYR A 297 -3.99 1.64 -2.44
CA TYR A 297 -4.91 0.79 -1.69
C TYR A 297 -4.17 -0.16 -0.74
N SER A 298 -2.91 -0.50 -1.02
CA SER A 298 -2.09 -1.21 -0.03
C SER A 298 -1.80 -0.33 1.18
N LEU A 299 -1.53 0.96 0.99
CA LEU A 299 -1.33 1.92 2.09
C LEU A 299 -2.63 2.18 2.86
N ARG A 300 -3.75 2.42 2.17
CA ARG A 300 -5.08 2.60 2.80
C ARG A 300 -5.55 1.32 3.51
N GLY A 301 -5.15 0.15 3.02
CA GLY A 301 -5.39 -1.11 3.70
C GLY A 301 -4.54 -1.22 4.96
N ALA A 302 -3.23 -1.05 4.85
CA ALA A 302 -2.33 -1.10 6.01
C ALA A 302 -2.72 -0.10 7.11
N SER A 303 -3.24 1.08 6.74
CA SER A 303 -3.68 2.09 7.71
C SER A 303 -4.85 1.65 8.59
N ARG A 304 -5.52 0.53 8.24
CA ARG A 304 -6.63 -0.05 9.00
C ARG A 304 -6.19 -1.18 9.93
N ALA A 305 -4.92 -1.58 9.90
CA ALA A 305 -4.41 -2.59 10.81
C ALA A 305 -4.35 -2.04 12.25
N THR A 306 -4.93 -2.80 13.17
CA THR A 306 -4.92 -2.52 14.60
C THR A 306 -3.91 -3.38 15.35
N SER A 307 -3.38 -4.43 14.70
CA SER A 307 -2.37 -5.34 15.25
C SER A 307 -1.32 -5.76 14.22
N ASP A 308 -0.21 -6.32 14.69
CA ASP A 308 0.79 -7.03 13.87
C ASP A 308 0.30 -8.45 13.48
N GLY A 309 -0.88 -8.48 12.85
CA GLY A 309 -1.61 -9.69 12.46
C GLY A 309 -1.36 -10.15 11.02
N LEU A 310 -2.12 -11.15 10.58
CA LEU A 310 -2.01 -11.70 9.21
C LEU A 310 -2.38 -10.65 8.15
N TYR A 311 -3.38 -9.83 8.46
CA TYR A 311 -3.84 -8.73 7.64
C TYR A 311 -2.75 -7.70 7.37
N LEU A 312 -2.05 -7.21 8.41
CA LEU A 312 -0.98 -6.23 8.24
C LEU A 312 0.15 -6.81 7.39
N LYS A 313 0.55 -8.06 7.66
CA LYS A 313 1.54 -8.78 6.86
C LYS A 313 1.10 -8.90 5.40
N ALA A 314 -0.17 -9.18 5.15
CA ALA A 314 -0.72 -9.22 3.80
C ALA A 314 -0.70 -7.86 3.10
N MET A 315 -1.03 -6.78 3.81
CA MET A 315 -0.94 -5.42 3.27
C MET A 315 0.50 -4.99 2.97
N GLN A 316 1.45 -5.35 3.83
CA GLN A 316 2.88 -5.13 3.60
C GLN A 316 3.36 -5.85 2.33
N ARG A 317 2.93 -7.10 2.10
CA ARG A 317 3.24 -7.82 0.85
C ARG A 317 2.67 -7.15 -0.38
N ARG A 318 1.40 -6.74 -0.33
CA ARG A 318 0.75 -6.03 -1.44
C ARG A 318 1.48 -4.73 -1.75
N LEU A 319 1.87 -3.96 -0.73
CA LEU A 319 2.61 -2.73 -0.93
C LEU A 319 3.98 -2.97 -1.58
N ARG A 320 4.72 -3.99 -1.13
CA ARG A 320 6.02 -4.34 -1.73
C ARG A 320 5.87 -4.66 -3.22
N SER A 321 4.91 -5.51 -3.56
CA SER A 321 4.63 -5.89 -4.95
C SER A 321 4.16 -4.71 -5.80
N ALA A 322 3.32 -3.84 -5.23
CA ALA A 322 2.81 -2.66 -5.92
C ALA A 322 3.92 -1.61 -6.15
N LEU A 323 4.80 -1.40 -5.18
CA LEU A 323 5.93 -0.48 -5.30
C LEU A 323 6.90 -0.93 -6.40
N ALA A 324 7.14 -2.23 -6.48
CA ALA A 324 7.92 -2.84 -7.54
C ALA A 324 7.33 -2.56 -8.94
N GLU A 325 6.04 -2.84 -9.13
CA GLU A 325 5.35 -2.59 -10.39
C GLU A 325 5.38 -1.09 -10.77
N LEU A 326 5.13 -0.20 -9.81
CA LEU A 326 5.19 1.24 -10.05
C LEU A 326 6.60 1.72 -10.39
N ARG A 327 7.65 1.12 -9.80
CA ARG A 327 9.05 1.40 -10.15
C ARG A 327 9.38 0.94 -11.57
N GLU A 328 8.84 -0.20 -11.99
CA GLU A 328 9.00 -0.68 -13.37
C GLU A 328 8.31 0.24 -14.38
N VAL A 329 7.13 0.77 -14.04
CA VAL A 329 6.49 1.82 -14.85
C VAL A 329 7.37 3.08 -14.87
N HIS A 330 7.85 3.56 -13.71
CA HIS A 330 8.73 4.74 -13.62
C HIS A 330 10.04 4.56 -14.39
N ARG A 331 10.59 3.35 -14.46
CA ARG A 331 11.80 3.05 -15.22
C ARG A 331 11.63 3.33 -16.72
N ARG A 332 10.44 3.05 -17.25
CA ARG A 332 10.09 3.20 -18.67
C ARG A 332 9.52 4.58 -18.97
N LEU A 333 8.78 5.13 -18.00
CA LEU A 333 8.20 6.46 -18.01
C LEU A 333 8.79 7.27 -16.84
N PRO A 334 10.03 7.77 -16.94
CA PRO A 334 10.61 8.60 -15.90
C PRO A 334 9.78 9.87 -15.70
N ALA A 335 9.18 10.01 -14.52
CA ALA A 335 8.36 11.15 -14.13
C ALA A 335 8.59 11.46 -12.64
N ASP A 336 8.72 12.75 -12.33
CA ASP A 336 8.94 13.21 -10.94
C ASP A 336 7.75 12.87 -10.05
N GLU A 337 6.53 12.93 -10.58
CA GLU A 337 5.30 12.55 -9.88
C GLU A 337 5.31 11.08 -9.46
N LEU A 338 5.71 10.18 -10.37
CA LEU A 338 5.88 8.76 -10.05
C LEU A 338 6.95 8.54 -9.00
N TRP A 339 8.08 9.25 -9.11
CA TRP A 339 9.13 9.16 -8.11
C TRP A 339 8.68 9.65 -6.74
N GLN A 340 7.90 10.73 -6.68
CA GLN A 340 7.33 11.25 -5.44
C GLN A 340 6.32 10.26 -4.82
N ALA A 341 5.47 9.63 -5.64
CA ALA A 341 4.56 8.58 -5.20
C ALA A 341 5.32 7.37 -4.63
N ILE A 342 6.35 6.88 -5.34
CA ILE A 342 7.22 5.78 -4.92
C ILE A 342 7.93 6.13 -3.60
N LEU A 343 8.50 7.32 -3.48
CA LEU A 343 9.20 7.76 -2.27
C LEU A 343 8.26 7.87 -1.07
N ALA A 344 7.08 8.45 -1.24
CA ALA A 344 6.11 8.60 -0.17
C ALA A 344 5.69 7.23 0.38
N ALA A 345 5.37 6.28 -0.51
CA ALA A 345 5.02 4.92 -0.15
C ALA A 345 6.20 4.14 0.48
N HIS A 346 7.40 4.26 -0.07
CA HIS A 346 8.60 3.56 0.44
C HIS A 346 9.01 4.01 1.84
N LEU A 347 8.84 5.30 2.14
CA LEU A 347 9.20 5.89 3.44
C LEU A 347 8.10 5.77 4.49
N ALA A 348 6.89 5.37 4.10
CA ALA A 348 5.77 5.21 5.03
C ALA A 348 6.06 4.11 6.07
N PRO A 349 5.79 4.34 7.36
CA PRO A 349 5.95 3.31 8.39
C PRO A 349 4.76 2.35 8.36
N VAL A 350 4.90 1.24 7.65
CA VAL A 350 3.85 0.22 7.47
C VAL A 350 3.79 -0.72 8.68
N GLU A 351 3.42 -0.16 9.81
CA GLU A 351 3.23 -0.84 11.09
C GLU A 351 1.88 -0.42 11.71
N GLU A 352 1.39 -1.20 12.66
CA GLU A 352 0.13 -0.93 13.35
C GLU A 352 0.16 0.43 14.07
N GLY A 353 -1.00 1.10 14.11
CA GLY A 353 -1.14 2.42 14.76
C GLY A 353 -0.59 3.62 13.97
N ARG A 354 -0.11 3.43 12.74
CA ARG A 354 0.40 4.48 11.84
C ARG A 354 -0.60 4.98 10.81
N SER A 355 -1.89 4.95 11.17
CA SER A 355 -2.98 5.23 10.22
C SER A 355 -2.83 6.59 9.54
N GLY A 356 -2.46 7.62 10.29
CA GLY A 356 -2.28 8.97 9.75
C GLY A 356 -1.13 9.09 8.75
N GLU A 357 0.04 8.52 9.05
CA GLU A 357 1.18 8.55 8.11
C GLU A 357 0.90 7.75 6.83
N LEU A 358 0.22 6.60 6.95
CA LEU A 358 -0.11 5.73 5.82
C LEU A 358 -1.18 6.36 4.91
N LEU A 359 -2.21 6.98 5.47
CA LEU A 359 -3.23 7.69 4.70
C LEU A 359 -2.65 8.93 3.99
N ALA A 360 -1.74 9.66 4.65
CA ALA A 360 -1.04 10.77 4.01
C ALA A 360 -0.18 10.31 2.83
N ALA A 361 0.55 9.20 2.97
CA ALA A 361 1.31 8.63 1.86
C ALA A 361 0.41 8.17 0.70
N ALA A 362 -0.73 7.54 1.00
CA ALA A 362 -1.71 7.14 0.00
C ALA A 362 -2.26 8.36 -0.78
N GLU A 363 -2.51 9.47 -0.08
CA GLU A 363 -3.00 10.70 -0.71
C GLU A 363 -1.96 11.35 -1.63
N VAL A 364 -0.68 11.27 -1.26
CA VAL A 364 0.41 11.68 -2.16
C VAL A 364 0.41 10.82 -3.42
N VAL A 365 0.29 9.49 -3.31
CA VAL A 365 0.22 8.60 -4.47
C VAL A 365 -0.95 8.97 -5.38
N ARG A 366 -2.15 9.17 -4.80
CA ARG A 366 -3.36 9.59 -5.52
C ARG A 366 -3.14 10.90 -6.28
N THR A 367 -2.69 11.94 -5.56
CA THR A 367 -2.53 13.30 -6.11
C THR A 367 -1.50 13.36 -7.22
N GLN A 368 -0.34 12.71 -7.02
CA GLN A 368 0.73 12.69 -8.01
C GLN A 368 0.32 11.93 -9.27
N THR A 369 -0.38 10.80 -9.12
CA THR A 369 -0.88 10.02 -10.26
C THR A 369 -1.94 10.78 -11.06
N ALA A 370 -2.89 11.43 -10.37
CA ALA A 370 -3.90 12.25 -11.01
C ALA A 370 -3.27 13.41 -11.79
N GLY A 371 -2.32 14.13 -11.18
CA GLY A 371 -1.59 15.22 -11.82
C GLY A 371 -0.80 14.76 -13.04
N LEU A 372 -0.17 13.58 -12.96
CA LEU A 372 0.56 12.98 -14.07
C LEU A 372 -0.36 12.62 -15.24
N LEU A 373 -1.45 11.88 -14.97
CA LEU A 373 -2.42 11.48 -16.00
C LEU A 373 -3.07 12.69 -16.68
N ALA A 374 -3.31 13.78 -15.94
CA ALA A 374 -3.89 15.00 -16.50
C ALA A 374 -2.95 15.77 -17.45
N ARG A 375 -1.63 15.61 -17.31
CA ARG A 375 -0.63 16.34 -18.12
C ARG A 375 0.02 15.51 -19.23
N LEU A 376 -0.11 14.19 -19.19
CA LEU A 376 0.58 13.32 -20.14
C LEU A 376 -0.09 13.38 -21.51
N GLU A 377 0.71 13.63 -22.53
CA GLU A 377 0.26 13.45 -23.91
C GLU A 377 0.26 11.96 -24.29
N PRO A 378 -0.70 11.47 -25.09
CA PRO A 378 -0.80 10.05 -25.45
C PRO A 378 0.49 9.43 -26.03
N ALA A 379 1.27 10.21 -26.77
CA ALA A 379 2.54 9.78 -27.37
C ALA A 379 3.61 9.47 -26.30
N GLN A 380 3.58 10.13 -25.14
CA GLN A 380 4.56 9.89 -24.08
C GLN A 380 4.39 8.52 -23.43
N LEU A 381 3.18 7.95 -23.48
CA LEU A 381 2.88 6.62 -22.96
C LEU A 381 3.32 5.48 -23.90
N GLU A 382 3.69 5.77 -25.16
CA GLU A 382 4.17 4.77 -26.14
C GLU A 382 5.41 4.01 -25.66
N VAL A 383 6.18 4.60 -24.73
CA VAL A 383 7.33 3.96 -24.08
C VAL A 383 6.96 2.65 -23.35
N LEU A 384 5.68 2.45 -23.02
CA LEU A 384 5.18 1.24 -22.37
C LEU A 384 4.84 0.12 -23.35
N ASP A 385 4.84 0.35 -24.67
CA ASP A 385 4.35 -0.64 -25.65
C ASP A 385 5.14 -1.94 -25.65
N ALA A 386 6.47 -1.87 -25.62
CA ALA A 386 7.29 -3.07 -25.64
C ALA A 386 7.00 -3.95 -24.43
N TYR A 387 6.91 -3.32 -23.25
CA TYR A 387 6.56 -3.95 -21.99
C TYR A 387 5.16 -4.58 -22.02
N LEU A 388 4.14 -3.81 -22.43
CA LEU A 388 2.75 -4.27 -22.45
C LEU A 388 2.53 -5.38 -23.48
N LEU A 389 3.21 -5.32 -24.62
CA LEU A 389 3.05 -6.28 -25.72
C LEU A 389 4.03 -7.47 -25.60
N GLY A 390 4.80 -7.57 -24.52
CA GLY A 390 5.79 -8.64 -24.33
C GLY A 390 6.85 -8.70 -25.42
N ARG A 391 7.14 -7.56 -26.06
CA ARG A 391 8.17 -7.44 -27.10
C ARG A 391 9.54 -7.29 -26.44
N PRO A 392 10.64 -7.59 -27.17
CA PRO A 392 11.98 -7.28 -26.67
C PRO A 392 12.08 -5.82 -26.25
N GLU A 393 12.48 -5.59 -25.01
CA GLU A 393 12.62 -4.24 -24.46
C GLU A 393 13.97 -3.63 -24.86
N PRO A 394 14.05 -2.30 -25.06
CA PRO A 394 15.33 -1.62 -25.20
C PRO A 394 16.15 -1.74 -23.92
N ASP A 395 17.45 -1.44 -23.99
CA ASP A 395 18.29 -1.34 -22.78
C ASP A 395 17.73 -0.25 -21.87
N LEU A 396 17.12 -0.67 -20.77
CA LEU A 396 16.50 0.22 -19.79
C LEU A 396 17.55 0.77 -18.83
N PRO A 397 17.42 2.03 -18.38
CA PRO A 397 18.27 2.56 -17.33
C PRO A 397 18.12 1.74 -16.05
N GLU A 398 19.18 1.71 -15.23
CA GLU A 398 19.09 1.08 -13.91
C GLU A 398 18.00 1.75 -13.07
N LEU A 399 17.30 0.96 -12.24
CA LEU A 399 16.32 1.51 -11.33
C LEU A 399 17.00 2.50 -10.38
N ARG A 400 16.40 3.69 -10.27
CA ARG A 400 16.84 4.69 -9.29
C ARG A 400 16.83 4.07 -7.89
N GLU A 401 17.95 4.20 -7.19
CA GLU A 401 18.09 3.68 -5.84
C GLU A 401 17.15 4.40 -4.88
N LEU A 402 16.46 3.62 -4.06
CA LEU A 402 15.63 4.16 -2.99
C LEU A 402 16.51 4.54 -1.78
N PRO A 403 16.17 5.61 -1.06
CA PRO A 403 16.86 5.93 0.18
C PRO A 403 16.65 4.80 1.21
N ARG A 404 17.68 4.49 2.00
CA ARG A 404 17.56 3.52 3.11
C ARG A 404 16.47 3.98 4.09
N ARG A 405 15.67 3.05 4.60
CA ARG A 405 14.66 3.42 5.60
C ARG A 405 15.37 3.79 6.90
N PRO A 406 14.84 4.73 7.68
CA PRO A 406 15.44 5.11 8.96
C PRO A 406 15.58 3.96 9.97
N ARG A 407 14.73 2.92 9.87
CA ARG A 407 14.76 1.73 10.74
C ARG A 407 15.88 0.74 10.37
N ASP A 408 16.48 0.89 9.18
CA ASP A 408 17.61 0.08 8.70
C ASP A 408 18.95 0.73 9.06
N LEU A 409 18.92 1.87 9.76
CA LEU A 409 20.11 2.47 10.36
C LEU A 409 20.33 1.80 11.72
N PRO A 410 21.56 1.37 12.05
CA PRO A 410 21.86 0.84 13.37
C PRO A 410 21.46 1.85 14.46
N PRO A 411 20.99 1.39 15.63
CA PRO A 411 20.60 2.26 16.73
C PRO A 411 21.73 3.26 17.05
N GLU A 412 21.37 4.48 17.48
CA GLU A 412 22.37 5.55 17.68
C GLU A 412 23.51 5.16 18.64
N ASP A 413 23.27 4.20 19.54
CA ASP A 413 24.25 3.65 20.49
C ASP A 413 25.32 2.73 19.85
N GLU A 414 25.14 2.28 18.61
CA GLU A 414 26.17 1.55 17.84
C GLU A 414 27.05 2.47 16.98
N ARG A 415 26.81 3.79 16.99
CA ARG A 415 27.84 4.75 16.57
C ARG A 415 28.90 4.80 17.65
N VAL A 416 29.91 3.94 17.51
CA VAL A 416 31.15 3.86 18.29
C VAL A 416 31.36 5.10 19.15
N THR A 417 30.88 5.03 20.39
CA THR A 417 31.36 5.89 21.46
C THR A 417 32.65 5.25 21.94
N ASP A 418 33.72 6.05 21.91
CA ASP A 418 35.02 5.68 22.45
C ASP A 418 34.85 5.36 23.94
N VAL A 419 35.01 4.10 24.32
CA VAL A 419 34.84 3.67 25.71
C VAL A 419 36.03 4.16 26.51
N GLY A 420 35.74 5.10 27.41
CA GLY A 420 36.67 5.64 28.38
C GLY A 420 37.34 4.58 29.24
N ALA A 421 38.61 4.85 29.51
CA ALA A 421 39.49 4.12 30.41
C ALA A 421 38.92 3.97 31.83
N ALA A 422 39.13 2.79 32.41
CA ALA A 422 39.18 2.56 33.86
C ALA A 422 40.00 1.27 34.13
N PRO A 423 40.48 1.02 35.35
CA PRO A 423 41.65 1.62 35.98
C PRO A 423 42.78 0.58 36.21
N GLU A 424 44.03 1.05 36.28
CA GLU A 424 45.20 0.22 36.58
C GLU A 424 45.27 -0.21 38.06
N ALA A 425 45.64 -1.47 38.30
CA ALA A 425 46.26 -1.92 39.54
C ALA A 425 47.30 -3.04 39.29
N ALA A 426 48.56 -2.61 39.28
CA ALA A 426 49.82 -3.24 39.73
C ALA A 426 50.20 -4.69 39.33
N ALA A 427 51.27 -4.79 38.54
CA ALA A 427 52.27 -5.86 38.60
C ALA A 427 53.56 -5.33 39.29
N PRO A 428 54.40 -6.20 39.89
CA PRO A 428 55.52 -5.76 40.72
C PRO A 428 56.80 -5.42 39.95
N ASP A 429 57.56 -4.59 40.65
CA ASP A 429 58.85 -3.94 40.46
C ASP A 429 59.99 -4.75 39.78
N ALA A 430 60.77 -4.07 38.92
CA ALA A 430 62.23 -3.91 39.09
C ALA A 430 62.89 -3.14 37.91
N THR A 431 63.11 -1.85 38.13
CA THR A 431 64.37 -1.08 37.93
C THR A 431 65.18 -1.14 36.61
N THR A 432 65.06 -0.05 35.82
CA THR A 432 66.08 0.95 35.33
C THR A 432 67.43 0.50 34.67
N PRO A 433 68.14 1.40 33.94
CA PRO A 433 67.73 2.37 32.90
C PRO A 433 68.72 2.45 31.69
N GLY A 434 68.31 3.17 30.63
CA GLY A 434 69.25 3.91 29.75
C GLY A 434 69.45 3.39 28.31
N PRO A 435 69.35 4.24 27.27
CA PRO A 435 69.30 3.84 25.86
C PRO A 435 70.70 3.81 25.21
N PRO A 436 70.87 3.19 24.02
CA PRO A 436 70.91 4.05 22.82
C PRO A 436 70.41 3.41 21.51
N GLY A 437 70.15 4.28 20.54
CA GLY A 437 70.74 4.22 19.19
C GLY A 437 70.30 3.10 18.25
N GLY A 438 69.58 3.51 17.20
CA GLY A 438 68.99 2.63 16.17
C GLY A 438 69.96 1.86 15.27
N ALA A 439 69.38 0.85 14.61
CA ALA A 439 69.81 0.35 13.31
C ALA A 439 68.62 -0.36 12.62
N VAL A 440 68.29 0.15 11.43
CA VAL A 440 67.73 -0.49 10.21
C VAL A 440 67.00 -1.83 10.38
N VAL A 441 65.69 -1.85 10.11
CA VAL A 441 64.89 -3.08 9.96
C VAL A 441 64.79 -3.44 8.48
N ALA A 442 65.07 -4.71 8.20
CA ALA A 442 65.01 -5.32 6.89
C ALA A 442 63.56 -5.39 6.35
N ASP A 443 63.46 -5.21 5.04
CA ASP A 443 62.28 -5.39 4.21
C ASP A 443 61.79 -6.84 4.29
N LEU A 444 60.67 -7.06 4.97
CA LEU A 444 59.87 -8.27 4.86
C LEU A 444 58.80 -7.98 3.80
N GLY A 445 59.06 -8.46 2.59
CA GLY A 445 58.19 -8.26 1.42
C GLY A 445 56.72 -8.55 1.72
N GLU A 446 55.87 -7.69 1.18
CA GLU A 446 54.42 -7.81 1.25
C GLU A 446 53.96 -9.18 0.69
N PRO A 447 53.04 -9.89 1.35
CA PRO A 447 52.45 -11.09 0.76
C PRO A 447 51.73 -10.71 -0.53
N GLU A 448 52.00 -11.44 -1.62
CA GLU A 448 51.32 -11.24 -2.89
C GLU A 448 49.78 -11.27 -2.72
N PRO A 449 49.03 -10.41 -3.42
CA PRO A 449 47.58 -10.44 -3.38
C PRO A 449 47.09 -11.79 -3.92
N GLU A 450 46.36 -12.55 -3.09
CA GLU A 450 45.65 -13.75 -3.53
C GLU A 450 44.83 -13.42 -4.79
N ALA A 451 45.05 -14.17 -5.87
CA ALA A 451 44.31 -14.01 -7.10
C ALA A 451 42.80 -14.09 -6.83
N PRO A 452 41.96 -13.23 -7.46
CA PRO A 452 40.53 -13.25 -7.22
C PRO A 452 39.96 -14.64 -7.57
N VAL A 453 39.37 -15.31 -6.59
CA VAL A 453 38.68 -16.59 -6.80
C VAL A 453 37.58 -16.37 -7.84
N GLU A 454 37.75 -16.97 -9.01
CA GLU A 454 36.80 -16.90 -10.11
C GLU A 454 35.55 -17.74 -9.78
N VAL A 455 34.37 -17.21 -10.08
CA VAL A 455 33.11 -17.92 -9.87
C VAL A 455 32.96 -18.99 -10.95
N VAL A 456 33.00 -20.26 -10.57
CA VAL A 456 32.92 -21.42 -11.48
C VAL A 456 31.48 -21.87 -11.71
N GLY A 457 31.22 -22.56 -12.82
CA GLY A 457 29.89 -23.11 -13.15
C GLY A 457 29.02 -22.21 -14.04
N GLU A 458 28.00 -22.84 -14.64
CA GLU A 458 27.09 -22.19 -15.61
C GLU A 458 26.11 -21.21 -14.95
N LYS A 459 25.90 -20.05 -15.57
CA LYS A 459 24.86 -19.09 -15.17
C LYS A 459 23.49 -19.55 -15.68
N LYS A 460 22.61 -19.95 -14.76
CA LYS A 460 21.25 -20.40 -15.06
C LYS A 460 20.21 -19.35 -14.74
N ARG A 461 19.10 -19.38 -15.48
CA ARG A 461 17.90 -18.57 -15.18
C ARG A 461 17.06 -19.18 -14.06
N ARG A 462 16.96 -20.51 -13.98
CA ARG A 462 16.22 -21.25 -12.95
C ARG A 462 17.01 -22.48 -12.53
N LEU A 463 16.79 -22.94 -11.29
CA LEU A 463 17.36 -24.21 -10.81
C LEU A 463 16.69 -25.44 -11.45
N TRP A 464 15.44 -25.30 -11.89
CA TRP A 464 14.67 -26.34 -12.57
C TRP A 464 13.88 -25.75 -13.75
N PRO A 465 13.47 -26.59 -14.72
CA PRO A 465 12.58 -26.16 -15.81
C PRO A 465 11.30 -25.53 -15.27
N ALA A 466 10.78 -24.53 -15.97
CA ALA A 466 9.47 -23.98 -15.66
C ALA A 466 8.39 -25.07 -15.77
N SER A 467 7.41 -25.05 -14.87
CA SER A 467 6.25 -25.94 -14.98
C SER A 467 5.45 -25.62 -16.24
N SER A 468 4.84 -26.63 -16.84
CA SER A 468 3.81 -26.45 -17.88
C SER A 468 2.45 -26.02 -17.31
N HIS A 469 2.27 -26.14 -15.99
CA HIS A 469 1.03 -25.81 -15.28
C HIS A 469 1.11 -24.40 -14.69
N ALA A 470 -0.02 -23.68 -14.73
CA ALA A 470 -0.13 -22.36 -14.15
C ALA A 470 -0.18 -22.42 -12.61
N THR A 471 0.46 -21.49 -11.93
CA THR A 471 0.25 -21.19 -10.50
C THR A 471 -0.82 -20.13 -10.33
N LEU A 472 -1.59 -20.20 -9.25
CA LEU A 472 -2.69 -19.30 -8.93
C LEU A 472 -2.36 -18.33 -7.78
N GLY A 473 -1.21 -18.50 -7.12
CA GLY A 473 -0.83 -17.73 -5.93
C GLY A 473 -1.73 -18.06 -4.74
N GLY A 474 -2.23 -17.02 -4.06
CA GLY A 474 -3.05 -17.13 -2.84
C GLY A 474 -4.45 -17.75 -3.02
N ALA A 475 -4.78 -18.34 -4.18
CA ALA A 475 -6.07 -18.99 -4.42
C ALA A 475 -6.31 -20.19 -3.49
N CYS A 476 -5.25 -20.82 -2.97
CA CYS A 476 -5.38 -21.92 -2.00
C CYS A 476 -5.96 -21.44 -0.66
N SER A 477 -5.70 -20.18 -0.29
CA SER A 477 -5.96 -19.64 1.05
C SER A 477 -7.44 -19.58 1.41
N SER A 478 -8.34 -19.45 0.42
CA SER A 478 -9.79 -19.37 0.67
C SER A 478 -10.41 -20.68 1.16
N CYS A 479 -9.83 -21.82 0.80
CA CYS A 479 -10.32 -23.15 1.19
C CYS A 479 -9.43 -23.84 2.23
N HIS A 480 -8.19 -23.37 2.39
CA HIS A 480 -7.21 -23.91 3.33
C HIS A 480 -6.83 -22.87 4.40
N ALA A 481 -7.83 -22.24 5.00
CA ALA A 481 -7.62 -21.14 5.95
C ALA A 481 -6.71 -21.51 7.14
N PRO A 482 -6.86 -22.68 7.81
CA PRO A 482 -5.95 -23.06 8.90
C PRO A 482 -4.51 -23.26 8.44
N GLN A 483 -4.31 -23.83 7.25
CA GLN A 483 -2.97 -24.02 6.67
C GLN A 483 -2.35 -22.67 6.30
N ASN A 484 -3.16 -21.75 5.79
CA ASN A 484 -2.74 -20.40 5.42
C ASN A 484 -2.35 -19.58 6.66
N GLU A 485 -3.13 -19.66 7.74
CA GLU A 485 -2.78 -19.06 9.04
C GLU A 485 -1.43 -19.57 9.55
N TRP A 486 -1.23 -20.89 9.56
CA TRP A 486 0.06 -21.50 9.93
C TRP A 486 1.21 -20.97 9.05
N TRP A 487 0.99 -20.92 7.74
CA TRP A 487 2.04 -20.55 6.78
C TRP A 487 2.57 -19.15 7.03
N PHE A 488 1.74 -18.18 7.41
CA PHE A 488 2.19 -16.82 7.73
C PHE A 488 3.14 -16.73 8.93
N GLY A 489 3.15 -17.73 9.82
CA GLY A 489 4.09 -17.85 10.91
C GLY A 489 5.35 -18.66 10.56
N ASP A 490 5.40 -19.28 9.38
CA ASP A 490 6.46 -20.20 8.99
C ASP A 490 7.62 -19.50 8.25
N ALA A 491 8.83 -20.07 8.35
CA ALA A 491 10.03 -19.52 7.72
C ALA A 491 9.94 -19.49 6.18
N HIS A 492 9.13 -20.35 5.56
CA HIS A 492 8.91 -20.36 4.12
C HIS A 492 8.18 -19.09 3.65
N TYR A 493 7.23 -18.58 4.44
CA TYR A 493 6.57 -17.32 4.16
C TYR A 493 7.56 -16.14 4.11
N ALA A 494 8.48 -16.08 5.07
CA ALA A 494 9.50 -15.04 5.16
C ALA A 494 10.70 -15.26 4.22
N ALA A 495 10.70 -16.32 3.39
CA ALA A 495 11.87 -16.69 2.58
C ALA A 495 12.27 -15.61 1.57
N ALA A 496 11.30 -14.87 1.03
CA ALA A 496 11.54 -13.79 0.07
C ALA A 496 12.04 -12.50 0.73
N ASP A 497 11.86 -12.33 2.05
CA ASP A 497 12.19 -11.08 2.75
C ASP A 497 13.66 -10.71 2.56
N ARG A 498 14.58 -11.69 2.56
CA ARG A 498 16.01 -11.42 2.31
C ARG A 498 16.31 -10.83 0.93
N LEU A 499 15.47 -11.13 -0.06
CA LEU A 499 15.55 -10.59 -1.41
C LEU A 499 14.90 -9.20 -1.47
N PHE A 500 13.73 -9.04 -0.86
CA PHE A 500 13.02 -7.76 -0.75
C PHE A 500 13.81 -6.70 0.03
N ASP A 501 14.43 -7.11 1.13
CA ASP A 501 15.22 -6.23 2.01
C ASP A 501 16.61 -5.97 1.45
N GLU A 502 16.95 -6.57 0.29
CA GLU A 502 18.24 -6.42 -0.37
C GLU A 502 19.41 -6.61 0.61
N THR A 503 19.32 -7.66 1.45
CA THR A 503 20.29 -7.88 2.52
C THR A 503 21.71 -7.89 1.94
N PRO A 504 22.74 -7.38 2.68
CA PRO A 504 24.09 -7.32 2.15
C PRO A 504 24.58 -8.66 1.59
N ARG A 505 24.19 -9.77 2.23
CA ARG A 505 24.53 -11.12 1.79
C ARG A 505 23.81 -11.52 0.50
N ALA A 506 22.52 -11.20 0.34
CA ALA A 506 21.77 -11.50 -0.88
C ALA A 506 22.34 -10.72 -2.08
N LEU A 507 22.66 -9.44 -1.88
CA LEU A 507 23.30 -8.59 -2.90
C LEU A 507 24.70 -9.08 -3.28
N GLU A 508 25.49 -9.52 -2.30
CA GLU A 508 26.82 -10.09 -2.54
C GLU A 508 26.71 -11.36 -3.40
N ILE A 509 25.85 -12.31 -3.03
CA ILE A 509 25.66 -13.55 -3.78
C ILE A 509 25.15 -13.25 -5.20
N ALA A 510 24.16 -12.35 -5.34
CA ALA A 510 23.63 -11.95 -6.64
C ALA A 510 24.73 -11.34 -7.53
N SER A 511 25.52 -10.41 -6.99
CA SER A 511 26.63 -9.77 -7.71
C SER A 511 27.68 -10.79 -8.13
N ASN A 512 28.10 -11.69 -7.24
CA ASN A 512 29.04 -12.76 -7.55
C ASN A 512 28.49 -13.70 -8.65
N TYR A 513 27.18 -14.01 -8.59
CA TYR A 513 26.51 -14.83 -9.60
C TYR A 513 26.42 -14.12 -10.96
N GLY A 514 26.53 -12.78 -10.97
CA GLY A 514 26.43 -11.92 -12.14
C GLY A 514 25.02 -11.40 -12.38
N LEU A 515 24.26 -11.15 -11.31
CA LEU A 515 22.92 -10.54 -11.32
C LEU A 515 22.96 -9.15 -10.68
N GLY A 516 22.22 -8.21 -11.26
CA GLY A 516 21.99 -6.88 -10.71
C GLY A 516 20.93 -6.88 -9.61
N ARG A 517 20.87 -5.78 -8.85
CA ARG A 517 19.91 -5.60 -7.74
C ARG A 517 18.46 -5.85 -8.15
N THR A 518 18.08 -5.34 -9.32
CA THR A 518 16.72 -5.43 -9.87
C THR A 518 16.35 -6.82 -10.38
N GLU A 519 17.30 -7.75 -10.40
CA GLU A 519 17.08 -9.12 -10.87
C GLU A 519 16.81 -10.11 -9.73
N LEU A 520 16.97 -9.70 -8.45
CA LEU A 520 16.77 -10.62 -7.31
C LEU A 520 15.34 -11.15 -7.21
N LEU A 521 14.35 -10.30 -7.46
CA LEU A 521 12.92 -10.59 -7.28
C LEU A 521 12.20 -10.99 -8.57
N ARG A 522 12.91 -11.03 -9.69
CA ARG A 522 12.31 -11.44 -10.95
C ARG A 522 11.96 -12.92 -10.93
N GLY A 523 10.72 -13.25 -11.28
CA GLY A 523 10.23 -14.62 -11.31
C GLY A 523 10.99 -15.53 -12.27
N ASP A 524 11.76 -14.98 -13.21
CA ASP A 524 12.58 -15.70 -14.19
C ASP A 524 14.06 -15.85 -13.80
N ARG A 525 14.41 -15.60 -12.53
CA ARG A 525 15.78 -15.63 -12.01
C ARG A 525 15.99 -16.70 -10.95
N ILE A 526 17.25 -17.09 -10.78
CA ILE A 526 17.60 -18.29 -10.00
C ILE A 526 17.21 -18.15 -8.52
N CYS A 527 17.31 -16.94 -7.95
CA CYS A 527 17.02 -16.65 -6.55
C CYS A 527 15.59 -17.03 -6.17
N THR A 528 14.64 -16.74 -7.07
CA THR A 528 13.21 -16.95 -6.85
C THR A 528 12.80 -18.41 -7.06
N SER A 529 13.73 -19.28 -7.48
CA SER A 529 13.45 -20.72 -7.49
C SER A 529 13.20 -21.23 -6.06
N CYS A 530 13.94 -20.74 -5.06
CA CYS A 530 13.85 -21.28 -3.70
C CYS A 530 13.41 -20.29 -2.61
N HIS A 531 13.33 -19.01 -2.94
CA HIS A 531 12.93 -17.98 -1.98
C HIS A 531 11.50 -17.48 -2.20
N ALA A 532 10.78 -18.04 -3.18
CA ALA A 532 9.55 -17.47 -3.68
C ALA A 532 8.67 -18.48 -4.40
N THR A 533 7.36 -18.26 -4.43
CA THR A 533 6.46 -18.87 -5.42
C THR A 533 6.34 -17.93 -6.62
N VAL A 534 6.77 -18.41 -7.80
CA VAL A 534 6.65 -17.66 -9.05
C VAL A 534 5.26 -17.88 -9.65
N VAL A 535 4.47 -16.82 -9.79
CA VAL A 535 3.17 -16.89 -10.44
C VAL A 535 3.36 -16.97 -11.97
N THR A 536 3.42 -18.18 -12.53
CA THR A 536 3.57 -18.44 -13.98
C THR A 536 2.39 -17.84 -14.75
N GLY A 537 2.68 -17.12 -15.83
CA GLY A 537 1.74 -16.28 -16.60
C GLY A 537 2.17 -14.81 -16.68
N LYS A 538 3.02 -14.34 -15.75
CA LYS A 538 3.68 -13.02 -15.78
C LYS A 538 5.14 -13.16 -15.33
N GLU A 539 5.91 -14.02 -15.98
CA GLU A 539 7.30 -14.38 -15.61
C GLU A 539 8.28 -13.18 -15.58
N SER A 540 7.86 -12.04 -16.13
CA SER A 540 8.59 -10.76 -16.09
C SER A 540 8.29 -9.90 -14.86
N ARG A 541 7.22 -10.19 -14.09
CA ARG A 541 6.85 -9.45 -12.88
C ARG A 541 7.46 -10.07 -11.62
N GLU A 542 7.61 -9.23 -10.60
CA GLU A 542 8.24 -9.60 -9.34
C GLU A 542 7.41 -10.63 -8.56
N VAL A 543 8.12 -11.41 -7.75
CA VAL A 543 7.57 -12.37 -6.79
C VAL A 543 6.57 -11.70 -5.83
N GLN A 544 5.47 -12.39 -5.51
CA GLN A 544 4.42 -11.89 -4.61
C GLN A 544 4.60 -12.35 -3.15
N ASP A 545 5.11 -13.58 -2.96
CA ASP A 545 5.21 -14.24 -1.66
C ASP A 545 6.57 -14.91 -1.48
N GLY A 546 6.90 -15.31 -0.24
CA GLY A 546 7.92 -16.33 -0.01
C GLY A 546 7.56 -17.67 -0.65
N VAL A 547 8.13 -18.75 -0.14
CA VAL A 547 7.79 -20.10 -0.59
C VAL A 547 6.36 -20.43 -0.14
N GLY A 548 5.39 -20.25 -1.03
CA GLY A 548 3.95 -20.48 -0.82
C GLY A 548 3.49 -21.90 -1.14
N CYS A 549 2.18 -22.15 -1.05
CA CYS A 549 1.56 -23.47 -1.17
C CYS A 549 2.03 -24.25 -2.41
N GLU A 550 2.05 -23.58 -3.56
CA GLU A 550 2.32 -24.18 -4.86
C GLU A 550 3.81 -24.52 -5.08
N SER A 551 4.71 -23.97 -4.28
CA SER A 551 6.13 -24.38 -4.28
C SER A 551 6.32 -25.80 -3.74
N CYS A 552 5.40 -26.27 -2.90
CA CYS A 552 5.43 -27.61 -2.32
C CYS A 552 4.37 -28.53 -2.95
N HIS A 553 3.14 -28.04 -3.10
CA HIS A 553 2.00 -28.81 -3.63
C HIS A 553 1.90 -28.84 -5.15
N GLY A 554 2.78 -28.10 -5.86
CA GLY A 554 2.74 -27.95 -7.31
C GLY A 554 1.82 -26.81 -7.75
N PRO A 555 1.88 -26.40 -9.03
CA PRO A 555 1.07 -25.29 -9.55
C PRO A 555 -0.41 -25.66 -9.65
N GLY A 556 -1.27 -24.87 -8.99
CA GLY A 556 -2.68 -25.16 -8.76
C GLY A 556 -3.62 -24.85 -9.92
N GLY A 557 -3.14 -24.21 -10.99
CA GLY A 557 -3.97 -23.72 -12.10
C GLY A 557 -4.86 -24.78 -12.72
N ASP A 558 -4.29 -25.97 -12.94
CA ASP A 558 -5.01 -27.05 -13.60
C ASP A 558 -5.72 -27.99 -12.61
N TYR A 559 -5.32 -28.00 -11.32
CA TYR A 559 -5.87 -28.92 -10.33
C TYR A 559 -6.79 -28.26 -9.29
N LEU A 560 -6.91 -26.93 -9.24
CA LEU A 560 -7.74 -26.23 -8.25
C LEU A 560 -9.20 -26.70 -8.31
N GLU A 561 -9.81 -26.83 -9.48
CA GLU A 561 -11.19 -27.33 -9.54
C GLU A 561 -11.26 -28.87 -9.39
N PRO A 562 -10.45 -29.68 -10.11
CA PRO A 562 -10.52 -31.14 -10.00
C PRO A 562 -10.28 -31.67 -8.58
N HIS A 563 -9.37 -31.08 -7.79
CA HIS A 563 -9.03 -31.62 -6.47
C HIS A 563 -10.19 -31.55 -5.46
N GLN A 564 -11.20 -30.71 -5.73
CA GLN A 564 -12.40 -30.55 -4.89
C GLN A 564 -13.47 -31.61 -5.18
N GLN A 565 -13.38 -32.30 -6.32
CA GLN A 565 -14.44 -33.18 -6.80
C GLN A 565 -14.46 -34.54 -6.08
N GLY A 566 -15.66 -35.02 -5.78
CA GLY A 566 -15.92 -36.32 -5.16
C GLY A 566 -16.16 -36.26 -3.64
N GLU A 567 -16.66 -37.37 -3.10
CA GLU A 567 -17.04 -37.53 -1.68
C GLU A 567 -15.83 -37.39 -0.75
N LYS A 568 -15.83 -36.39 0.14
CA LYS A 568 -14.70 -36.03 1.03
C LYS A 568 -14.21 -37.21 1.89
N GLU A 569 -15.13 -38.11 2.24
CA GLU A 569 -14.91 -39.31 3.06
C GLU A 569 -13.92 -40.30 2.43
N LEU A 570 -13.77 -40.25 1.10
CA LEU A 570 -12.81 -41.10 0.38
C LEU A 570 -11.36 -40.57 0.50
N GLY A 571 -11.15 -39.37 1.06
CA GLY A 571 -9.82 -38.78 1.26
C GLY A 571 -9.01 -38.72 -0.04
N ASP A 572 -7.82 -39.34 -0.04
CA ASP A 572 -6.94 -39.39 -1.21
C ASP A 572 -7.50 -40.30 -2.33
N ALA A 573 -8.40 -41.24 -2.02
CA ALA A 573 -8.99 -42.14 -3.01
C ALA A 573 -10.05 -41.44 -3.88
N ARG A 574 -10.40 -40.18 -3.58
CA ARG A 574 -11.34 -39.39 -4.36
C ARG A 574 -10.92 -39.31 -5.83
N PRO A 575 -11.83 -39.55 -6.79
CA PRO A 575 -11.52 -39.43 -8.21
C PRO A 575 -10.95 -38.05 -8.59
N GLY A 576 -11.48 -36.97 -7.99
CA GLY A 576 -10.98 -35.62 -8.17
C GLY A 576 -9.56 -35.42 -7.65
N TYR A 577 -9.24 -35.94 -6.46
CA TYR A 577 -7.89 -35.93 -5.92
C TYR A 577 -6.90 -36.70 -6.80
N GLN A 578 -7.29 -37.88 -7.27
CA GLN A 578 -6.47 -38.67 -8.20
C GLN A 578 -6.27 -37.98 -9.55
N ALA A 579 -7.29 -37.24 -10.03
CA ALA A 579 -7.16 -36.41 -11.23
C ALA A 579 -6.18 -35.26 -11.00
N ALA A 580 -6.26 -34.57 -9.85
CA ALA A 580 -5.35 -33.50 -9.47
C ALA A 580 -3.88 -33.95 -9.47
N LEU A 581 -3.57 -35.17 -8.98
CA LEU A 581 -2.21 -35.71 -9.03
C LEU A 581 -1.67 -35.86 -10.46
N ARG A 582 -2.53 -36.13 -11.44
CA ARG A 582 -2.14 -36.20 -12.87
C ARG A 582 -1.98 -34.82 -13.51
N LEU A 583 -2.48 -33.77 -12.85
CA LEU A 583 -2.45 -32.38 -13.30
C LEU A 583 -1.38 -31.56 -12.57
N GLY A 584 -0.35 -32.22 -12.02
CA GLY A 584 0.80 -31.57 -11.42
C GLY A 584 0.73 -31.36 -9.91
N MET A 585 -0.31 -31.84 -9.22
CA MET A 585 -0.37 -31.80 -7.75
C MET A 585 0.62 -32.78 -7.11
N THR A 586 1.43 -32.29 -6.18
CA THR A 586 2.37 -33.11 -5.39
C THR A 586 1.68 -33.66 -4.14
N ARG A 587 1.70 -34.99 -3.99
CA ARG A 587 1.18 -35.67 -2.78
C ARG A 587 2.21 -35.64 -1.65
N LEU A 588 2.25 -34.56 -0.87
CA LEU A 588 3.18 -34.45 0.25
C LEU A 588 2.89 -35.43 1.41
N ALA A 589 1.73 -36.10 1.44
CA ALA A 589 1.49 -37.20 2.37
C ALA A 589 2.46 -38.38 2.16
N ASP A 590 2.98 -38.55 0.93
CA ASP A 590 4.03 -39.52 0.63
C ASP A 590 5.41 -38.97 1.05
N LEU A 591 6.07 -39.65 1.99
CA LEU A 591 7.33 -39.18 2.57
C LEU A 591 8.47 -39.06 1.55
N PRO A 592 8.70 -40.02 0.63
CA PRO A 592 9.65 -39.86 -0.47
C PRO A 592 9.37 -38.62 -1.32
N ALA A 593 8.14 -38.44 -1.81
CA ALA A 593 7.78 -37.25 -2.61
C ALA A 593 7.98 -35.94 -1.83
N ARG A 594 7.66 -35.93 -0.53
CA ARG A 594 7.90 -34.79 0.34
C ARG A 594 9.38 -34.42 0.43
N LEU A 595 10.26 -35.39 0.68
CA LEU A 595 11.69 -35.10 0.83
C LEU A 595 12.39 -34.82 -0.50
N GLU A 596 11.92 -35.40 -1.60
CA GLU A 596 12.32 -34.96 -2.93
C GLU A 596 11.96 -33.48 -3.13
N THR A 597 10.76 -33.07 -2.75
CA THR A 597 10.31 -31.68 -2.84
C THR A 597 11.16 -30.74 -1.98
N CYS A 598 11.35 -31.05 -0.70
CA CYS A 598 12.14 -30.22 0.23
C CYS A 598 13.61 -30.09 -0.23
N SER A 599 14.21 -31.18 -0.73
CA SER A 599 15.61 -31.20 -1.14
C SER A 599 15.89 -30.37 -2.40
N ARG A 600 14.88 -29.96 -3.16
CA ARG A 600 15.03 -29.04 -4.30
C ARG A 600 15.65 -27.70 -3.89
N CYS A 601 15.44 -27.27 -2.65
CA CYS A 601 15.95 -26.00 -2.12
C CYS A 601 16.87 -26.15 -0.91
N HIS A 602 16.57 -27.09 -0.02
CA HIS A 602 17.40 -27.30 1.17
C HIS A 602 18.68 -28.10 0.91
N TYR A 603 18.88 -28.58 -0.33
CA TYR A 603 20.11 -29.23 -0.77
C TYR A 603 20.47 -28.79 -2.19
N VAL A 604 21.25 -27.71 -2.25
CA VAL A 604 21.70 -27.05 -3.48
C VAL A 604 22.95 -27.74 -4.01
N THR A 605 22.91 -28.13 -5.28
CA THR A 605 24.01 -28.75 -6.02
C THR A 605 24.47 -27.90 -7.21
N ASP A 606 23.98 -26.68 -7.35
CA ASP A 606 24.39 -25.78 -8.44
C ASP A 606 25.76 -25.17 -8.14
N GLU A 607 26.76 -25.54 -8.95
CA GLU A 607 28.16 -25.12 -8.81
C GLU A 607 28.32 -23.61 -8.74
N ARG A 608 27.65 -22.87 -9.65
CA ARG A 608 27.78 -21.43 -9.71
C ARG A 608 27.16 -20.74 -8.51
N LEU A 609 26.00 -21.21 -8.07
CA LEU A 609 25.32 -20.65 -6.91
C LEU A 609 26.18 -20.83 -5.64
N ILE A 610 26.76 -22.03 -5.44
CA ILE A 610 27.65 -22.32 -4.31
C ILE A 610 28.94 -21.50 -4.42
N SER A 611 29.57 -21.47 -5.60
CA SER A 611 30.79 -20.70 -5.84
C SER A 611 30.58 -19.18 -5.64
N SER A 612 29.35 -18.71 -5.81
CA SER A 612 28.96 -17.30 -5.54
C SER A 612 28.78 -16.97 -4.06
N GLY A 613 28.87 -17.96 -3.17
CA GLY A 613 28.70 -17.77 -1.72
C GLY A 613 27.36 -18.28 -1.16
N HIS A 614 26.50 -18.88 -1.97
CA HIS A 614 25.26 -19.46 -1.46
C HIS A 614 25.55 -20.73 -0.63
N PRO A 615 24.89 -20.94 0.52
CA PRO A 615 25.03 -22.19 1.28
C PRO A 615 24.50 -23.38 0.47
N SER A 616 25.17 -24.53 0.57
CA SER A 616 24.72 -25.76 -0.09
C SER A 616 23.56 -26.45 0.64
N GLY A 617 23.45 -26.24 1.96
CA GLY A 617 22.49 -26.96 2.80
C GLY A 617 22.87 -28.43 3.08
N ALA A 618 24.15 -28.80 2.86
CA ALA A 618 24.64 -30.17 3.11
C ALA A 618 24.33 -30.70 4.52
N ASP A 619 24.33 -29.81 5.52
CA ASP A 619 24.11 -30.13 6.93
C ASP A 619 22.64 -29.94 7.38
N PHE A 620 21.70 -29.77 6.44
CA PHE A 620 20.31 -29.52 6.78
C PHE A 620 19.65 -30.75 7.44
N ASP A 621 19.13 -30.57 8.66
CA ASP A 621 18.43 -31.64 9.39
C ASP A 621 16.93 -31.68 9.03
N TYR A 622 16.61 -32.50 8.03
CA TYR A 622 15.22 -32.76 7.62
C TYR A 622 14.35 -33.32 8.73
N ALA A 623 14.90 -34.13 9.65
CA ALA A 623 14.11 -34.73 10.73
C ALA A 623 13.72 -33.67 11.76
N SER A 624 14.61 -32.74 12.08
CA SER A 624 14.29 -31.59 12.92
C SER A 624 13.31 -30.63 12.23
N ALA A 625 13.59 -30.24 10.98
CA ALA A 625 12.74 -29.31 10.24
C ALA A 625 11.30 -29.82 10.06
N MET A 626 11.11 -31.13 9.84
CA MET A 626 9.76 -31.71 9.75
C MET A 626 8.96 -31.65 11.06
N THR A 627 9.59 -31.36 12.19
CA THR A 627 8.85 -31.18 13.46
C THR A 627 8.18 -29.80 13.56
N THR A 628 8.70 -28.80 12.85
CA THR A 628 8.21 -27.42 12.87
C THR A 628 7.18 -27.15 11.76
N ILE A 629 7.28 -27.88 10.65
CA ILE A 629 6.32 -27.82 9.55
C ILE A 629 5.12 -28.71 9.89
N ARG A 630 4.05 -28.13 10.45
CA ARG A 630 2.84 -28.87 10.86
C ARG A 630 1.56 -28.10 10.56
N HIS A 631 1.07 -28.26 9.34
CA HIS A 631 -0.26 -27.80 8.93
C HIS A 631 -1.17 -28.94 8.46
N TRP A 632 -0.83 -30.18 8.81
CA TRP A 632 -1.61 -31.40 8.55
C TRP A 632 -1.79 -32.21 9.83
N GLU A 633 -2.82 -33.07 9.84
CA GLU A 633 -3.20 -33.86 11.02
C GLU A 633 -2.49 -35.22 11.11
N ALA A 634 -1.88 -35.67 10.01
CA ALA A 634 -1.18 -36.96 9.96
C ALA A 634 -0.01 -37.04 10.98
N PRO A 635 0.20 -38.22 11.61
CA PRO A 635 1.30 -38.43 12.55
C PRO A 635 2.66 -38.12 11.94
N ILE A 636 3.56 -37.56 12.74
CA ILE A 636 4.94 -37.33 12.34
C ILE A 636 5.70 -38.65 12.29
N HIS A 637 6.38 -38.91 11.17
CA HIS A 637 7.27 -40.06 11.03
C HIS A 637 8.40 -40.00 12.07
N ALA A 638 8.81 -41.15 12.58
CA ALA A 638 9.96 -41.23 13.46
C ALA A 638 11.21 -40.64 12.78
N ALA A 639 12.05 -39.93 13.55
CA ALA A 639 13.21 -39.20 13.01
C ALA A 639 14.16 -40.09 12.18
N GLY A 640 14.34 -41.37 12.56
CA GLY A 640 15.13 -42.32 11.77
C GLY A 640 14.57 -42.54 10.36
N VAL A 641 13.25 -42.72 10.25
CA VAL A 641 12.56 -42.92 8.96
C VAL A 641 12.71 -41.68 8.07
N VAL A 642 12.60 -40.48 8.66
CA VAL A 642 12.82 -39.22 7.93
C VAL A 642 14.25 -39.12 7.43
N ARG A 643 15.25 -39.44 8.26
CA ARG A 643 16.67 -39.40 7.86
C ARG A 643 16.98 -40.39 6.74
N ASP A 644 16.39 -41.59 6.77
CA ASP A 644 16.61 -42.59 5.73
C ASP A 644 15.99 -42.17 4.40
N ALA A 645 14.76 -41.65 4.43
CA ALA A 645 14.12 -41.08 3.24
C ALA A 645 14.89 -39.84 2.73
N ALA A 646 15.41 -39.00 3.63
CA ALA A 646 16.20 -37.82 3.25
C ALA A 646 17.46 -38.26 2.52
N ARG A 647 18.19 -39.23 3.07
CA ARG A 647 19.39 -39.80 2.44
C ARG A 647 19.10 -40.32 1.04
N ALA A 648 17.96 -40.98 0.83
CA ALA A 648 17.55 -41.44 -0.49
C ALA A 648 17.29 -40.28 -1.47
N ALA A 649 16.56 -39.23 -1.03
CA ALA A 649 16.32 -38.04 -1.83
C ALA A 649 17.62 -37.28 -2.17
N LEU A 650 18.53 -37.14 -1.21
CA LEU A 650 19.84 -36.52 -1.41
C LEU A 650 20.72 -37.32 -2.37
N ALA A 651 20.74 -38.66 -2.24
CA ALA A 651 21.49 -39.53 -3.15
C ALA A 651 21.01 -39.38 -4.60
N ALA A 652 19.69 -39.22 -4.82
CA ALA A 652 19.14 -38.97 -6.15
C ALA A 652 19.54 -37.62 -6.75
N ARG A 653 19.88 -36.62 -5.92
CA ARG A 653 20.34 -35.29 -6.37
C ARG A 653 21.85 -35.25 -6.66
N GLY A 654 22.60 -36.24 -6.21
CA GLY A 654 24.06 -36.28 -6.32
C GLY A 654 24.76 -35.47 -5.22
N PRO A 655 26.10 -35.54 -5.11
CA PRO A 655 26.86 -34.85 -4.08
C PRO A 655 26.86 -33.33 -4.28
N VAL A 656 27.00 -32.57 -3.18
CA VAL A 656 27.33 -31.14 -3.25
C VAL A 656 28.70 -30.99 -3.93
N PRO A 657 28.82 -30.18 -5.00
CA PRO A 657 30.09 -29.92 -5.65
C PRO A 657 31.10 -29.25 -4.71
N ASP A 658 32.35 -29.71 -4.74
CA ASP A 658 33.47 -29.05 -4.09
C ASP A 658 34.01 -27.95 -5.01
N VAL A 659 33.49 -26.74 -4.82
CA VAL A 659 33.82 -25.56 -5.64
C VAL A 659 34.38 -24.44 -4.76
N PRO A 660 35.34 -23.66 -5.27
CA PRO A 660 35.87 -22.55 -4.52
C PRO A 660 34.78 -21.48 -4.33
N ILE A 661 34.60 -21.06 -3.08
CA ILE A 661 33.60 -20.06 -2.71
C ILE A 661 34.24 -18.68 -2.76
N ARG A 662 33.75 -17.83 -3.65
CA ARG A 662 34.16 -16.43 -3.69
C ARG A 662 33.64 -15.71 -2.45
N ARG A 663 34.59 -15.30 -1.59
CA ARG A 663 34.34 -14.37 -0.49
C ARG A 663 34.78 -12.98 -0.95
N ALA A 664 34.01 -11.94 -0.62
CA ALA A 664 34.46 -10.57 -0.87
C ALA A 664 35.82 -10.32 -0.16
N PRO A 665 36.73 -9.52 -0.75
CA PRO A 665 37.86 -9.00 0.00
C PRO A 665 37.33 -8.23 1.23
N PRO A 666 37.99 -8.33 2.39
CA PRO A 666 37.57 -7.56 3.57
C PRO A 666 37.51 -6.08 3.18
N SER A 667 36.41 -5.41 3.52
CA SER A 667 36.26 -3.99 3.24
C SER A 667 37.44 -3.23 3.86
N ARG A 668 38.36 -2.78 3.01
CA ARG A 668 39.48 -1.95 3.45
C ARG A 668 38.85 -0.69 4.04
N ARG A 669 39.04 -0.45 5.34
CA ARG A 669 38.67 0.82 5.96
C ARG A 669 39.37 1.92 5.17
N VAL A 670 38.63 2.65 4.35
CA VAL A 670 39.14 3.85 3.71
C VAL A 670 39.24 4.88 4.84
N ARG A 671 40.44 5.05 5.36
CA ARG A 671 40.74 6.17 6.26
C ARG A 671 40.53 7.43 5.44
N ALA A 672 39.50 8.19 5.78
CA ALA A 672 39.26 9.50 5.16
C ALA A 672 40.55 10.34 5.28
N PRO A 673 40.97 11.08 4.22
CA PRO A 673 42.07 12.01 4.35
C PRO A 673 41.68 13.06 5.39
N LEU A 674 42.55 13.27 6.38
CA LEU A 674 42.41 14.37 7.32
C LEU A 674 42.46 15.71 6.55
N PRO A 675 41.57 16.67 6.84
CA PRO A 675 41.66 17.99 6.24
C PRO A 675 42.92 18.69 6.77
N THR A 676 43.83 19.03 5.86
CA THR A 676 44.94 19.92 6.15
C THR A 676 44.42 21.31 6.42
N THR A 677 44.66 21.80 7.63
CA THR A 677 44.48 23.21 8.01
C THR A 677 45.46 24.08 7.21
N ALA A 678 44.94 24.93 6.33
CA ALA A 678 45.69 26.06 5.80
C ALA A 678 45.12 27.34 6.43
N ALA A 679 45.95 27.95 7.28
CA ALA A 679 45.72 29.25 7.87
C ALA A 679 45.79 30.37 6.81
N ALA A 680 45.12 31.47 7.15
CA ALA A 680 44.99 32.70 6.39
C ALA A 680 46.34 33.40 6.10
N ASP A 681 46.36 34.21 5.05
CA ASP A 681 46.96 35.55 5.09
C ASP A 681 46.46 36.47 3.96
N GLY A 682 45.91 37.62 4.37
CA GLY A 682 46.34 38.97 3.95
C GLY A 682 45.92 39.56 2.60
N GLY A 683 45.04 40.59 2.65
CA GLY A 683 45.39 41.91 2.10
C GLY A 683 44.48 42.56 1.03
N ALA A 684 43.68 43.55 1.49
CA ALA A 684 43.31 44.88 0.93
C ALA A 684 42.88 45.04 -0.56
N ASN A 685 41.92 45.89 -0.96
CA ASN A 685 41.70 47.28 -0.57
C ASN A 685 40.38 47.89 -1.13
N SER A 686 39.80 48.86 -0.39
CA SER A 686 39.02 50.09 -0.77
C SER A 686 37.78 50.03 -1.70
N GLY A 687 36.65 50.74 -1.47
CA GLY A 687 36.27 51.72 -0.45
C GLY A 687 34.95 52.48 -0.77
N GLY A 688 34.44 53.21 0.25
CA GLY A 688 33.49 54.36 0.19
C GLY A 688 31.98 54.02 0.30
N SER A 689 31.09 54.76 0.99
CA SER A 689 31.11 55.88 1.95
C SER A 689 29.66 56.01 2.51
N ALA A 690 29.48 56.43 3.76
CA ALA A 690 28.19 56.78 4.40
C ALA A 690 27.98 58.33 4.40
N PRO A 691 27.10 59.01 5.20
CA PRO A 691 26.00 58.59 6.11
C PRO A 691 24.76 59.56 6.17
N GLY A 692 23.82 59.29 7.10
CA GLY A 692 22.98 60.30 7.82
C GLY A 692 21.46 60.03 7.78
N ALA A 693 20.58 60.33 8.75
CA ALA A 693 20.54 60.66 10.19
C ALA A 693 19.02 60.89 10.51
N ALA A 694 18.56 60.60 11.73
CA ALA A 694 17.17 60.77 12.26
C ALA A 694 16.81 62.27 12.55
N PRO A 695 15.70 62.70 13.26
CA PRO A 695 14.59 62.00 13.95
C PRO A 695 13.15 62.68 13.90
N GLU A 696 12.18 62.03 14.57
CA GLU A 696 10.95 62.48 15.34
C GLU A 696 10.03 63.66 14.92
N ASP A 697 8.69 63.49 14.92
CA ASP A 697 7.76 63.86 16.03
C ASP A 697 6.23 64.01 15.63
N SER A 698 5.38 63.67 16.61
CA SER A 698 3.99 64.01 17.01
C SER A 698 2.87 64.56 16.08
N GLY A 699 1.62 64.11 16.34
CA GLY A 699 0.39 64.85 16.02
C GLY A 699 -0.96 64.09 16.08
N SER A 700 -1.71 64.26 17.17
CA SER A 700 -3.20 64.19 17.26
C SER A 700 -3.74 65.65 17.35
N PRO A 701 -5.06 66.03 17.24
CA PRO A 701 -6.22 65.34 17.83
C PRO A 701 -7.70 65.65 17.32
N VAL A 702 -8.69 65.06 18.03
CA VAL A 702 -10.06 65.53 18.45
C VAL A 702 -11.27 65.57 17.49
N GLY A 703 -12.40 64.98 17.96
CA GLY A 703 -13.76 65.58 17.90
C GLY A 703 -15.01 64.66 17.88
N SER A 704 -15.71 64.50 19.03
CA SER A 704 -17.14 64.06 19.15
C SER A 704 -18.11 65.29 19.09
N PRO A 705 -19.48 65.25 19.15
CA PRO A 705 -20.29 64.72 20.30
C PRO A 705 -21.81 64.30 20.10
N ALA A 706 -22.38 63.70 21.18
CA ALA A 706 -23.75 63.80 21.78
C ALA A 706 -25.04 63.30 21.02
N ASP A 707 -26.19 62.90 21.61
CA ASP A 707 -26.78 63.03 22.97
C ASP A 707 -28.01 62.08 23.26
N ALA A 708 -28.33 61.87 24.56
CA ALA A 708 -29.58 61.57 25.32
C ALA A 708 -30.74 60.66 24.78
N SER A 709 -31.47 59.84 25.55
CA SER A 709 -32.16 60.06 26.85
C SER A 709 -32.85 58.79 27.42
N ARG A 710 -33.38 58.88 28.66
CA ARG A 710 -33.77 57.83 29.65
C ARG A 710 -35.22 57.32 29.56
N SER A 711 -35.52 56.10 30.07
CA SER A 711 -36.59 55.79 31.07
C SER A 711 -36.77 54.27 31.38
N ARG A 712 -37.59 53.95 32.39
CA ARG A 712 -37.44 52.91 33.44
C ARG A 712 -38.33 51.64 33.27
N ALA A 713 -37.90 50.52 33.89
CA ALA A 713 -38.45 49.15 33.86
C ALA A 713 -39.82 48.90 34.55
N PRO A 714 -40.44 47.72 34.32
CA PRO A 714 -40.50 46.69 35.38
C PRO A 714 -40.21 45.23 34.95
N ARG A 715 -39.83 44.40 35.96
CA ARG A 715 -39.58 42.93 36.01
C ARG A 715 -40.83 42.08 35.66
N ALA A 716 -40.80 40.77 35.33
CA ALA A 716 -39.80 39.73 35.07
C ALA A 716 -40.53 38.50 34.48
N THR A 717 -39.91 37.76 33.56
CA THR A 717 -40.14 36.32 33.29
C THR A 717 -38.84 35.72 32.77
N ALA A 718 -38.39 34.61 33.34
CA ALA A 718 -37.17 33.92 32.93
C ALA A 718 -37.38 33.30 31.53
N ALA A 719 -36.73 33.88 30.52
CA ALA A 719 -36.57 33.33 29.19
C ALA A 719 -35.17 32.70 29.10
N GLU A 720 -35.11 31.53 28.48
CA GLU A 720 -33.88 30.83 28.11
C GLU A 720 -33.00 31.78 27.28
N ALA A 721 -31.75 31.95 27.70
CA ALA A 721 -30.81 32.83 27.03
C ALA A 721 -30.33 32.14 25.74
N GLU A 722 -30.86 32.60 24.59
CA GLU A 722 -30.20 32.39 23.30
C GLU A 722 -28.79 33.00 23.36
N ALA A 723 -27.79 32.20 23.01
CA ALA A 723 -26.40 32.64 22.96
C ALA A 723 -26.23 33.69 21.85
N GLU A 724 -25.70 34.86 22.21
CA GLU A 724 -25.42 35.95 21.28
C GLU A 724 -24.46 35.48 20.16
N PRO A 725 -24.77 35.71 18.87
CA PRO A 725 -23.93 35.27 17.76
C PRO A 725 -22.56 35.94 17.81
N LEU A 726 -21.51 35.15 17.57
CA LEU A 726 -20.12 35.60 17.60
C LEU A 726 -19.89 36.68 16.54
N GLN A 727 -19.56 37.89 16.97
CA GLN A 727 -19.12 38.94 16.04
C GLN A 727 -17.78 38.57 15.38
N PRO A 728 -17.55 38.93 14.10
CA PRO A 728 -16.29 38.70 13.41
C PRO A 728 -15.11 39.29 14.19
N LEU A 729 -13.98 38.57 14.18
CA LEU A 729 -12.74 39.07 14.77
C LEU A 729 -12.16 40.13 13.81
N GLU A 730 -12.17 41.40 14.20
CA GLU A 730 -11.42 42.43 13.48
C GLU A 730 -9.94 42.26 13.81
N VAL A 731 -9.14 42.03 12.78
CA VAL A 731 -7.70 41.79 12.88
C VAL A 731 -7.01 42.73 11.92
N ASP A 732 -6.04 43.51 12.41
CA ASP A 732 -5.18 44.31 11.55
C ASP A 732 -4.24 43.37 10.77
N PRO A 733 -4.31 43.32 9.43
CA PRO A 733 -3.49 42.42 8.62
C PRO A 733 -1.98 42.75 8.66
N GLU A 734 -1.59 43.93 9.17
CA GLU A 734 -0.17 44.31 9.33
C GLU A 734 0.35 44.10 10.76
N ALA A 735 -0.46 43.58 11.68
CA ALA A 735 -0.02 43.33 13.05
C ALA A 735 1.07 42.24 13.11
N PRO A 736 2.09 42.42 13.97
CA PRO A 736 3.13 41.41 14.16
C PRO A 736 2.54 40.12 14.76
N LEU A 737 3.15 38.99 14.41
CA LEU A 737 2.60 37.65 14.63
C LEU A 737 2.27 37.36 16.10
N ASP A 738 3.04 37.90 17.03
CA ASP A 738 2.84 37.77 18.47
C ASP A 738 1.53 38.44 18.95
N GLU A 739 1.17 39.60 18.39
CA GLU A 739 -0.07 40.31 18.71
C GLU A 739 -1.31 39.59 18.14
N LEU A 740 -1.18 39.04 16.93
CA LEU A 740 -2.20 38.20 16.30
C LEU A 740 -2.48 36.94 17.14
N LEU A 741 -1.41 36.28 17.61
CA LEU A 741 -1.51 35.08 18.45
C LEU A 741 -2.12 35.40 19.81
N GLU A 742 -1.83 36.56 20.40
CA GLU A 742 -2.43 36.96 21.68
C GLU A 742 -3.93 37.26 21.54
N THR A 743 -4.34 37.90 20.43
CA THR A 743 -5.74 38.19 20.10
C THR A 743 -6.54 36.90 19.90
N LEU A 744 -5.98 35.94 19.15
CA LEU A 744 -6.57 34.62 18.95
C LEU A 744 -6.70 33.83 20.25
N LYS A 745 -5.67 33.87 21.11
CA LYS A 745 -5.69 33.20 22.41
C LYS A 745 -6.81 33.75 23.30
N LYS A 746 -6.93 35.09 23.40
CA LYS A 746 -8.01 35.73 24.19
C LYS A 746 -9.40 35.32 23.71
N ARG A 747 -9.59 35.17 22.38
CA ARG A 747 -10.86 34.72 21.80
C ARG A 747 -11.15 33.26 22.13
N LEU A 748 -10.14 32.40 22.08
CA LEU A 748 -10.27 30.97 22.41
C LEU A 748 -10.62 30.76 23.88
N ASP A 749 -9.97 31.50 24.78
CA ASP A 749 -10.25 31.45 26.21
C ASP A 749 -11.69 31.90 26.52
N ASP A 750 -12.24 32.85 25.75
CA ASP A 750 -13.61 33.30 25.90
C ASP A 750 -14.65 32.26 25.45
N LEU A 751 -14.36 31.54 24.36
CA LEU A 751 -15.20 30.44 23.86
C LEU A 751 -15.22 29.25 24.83
N GLN A 752 -14.07 28.93 25.42
CA GLN A 752 -13.96 27.84 26.40
C GLN A 752 -14.75 28.16 27.68
N ARG A 753 -14.78 29.41 28.12
CA ARG A 753 -15.59 29.84 29.27
C ARG A 753 -17.11 29.75 29.02
N ARG A 754 -17.54 29.70 27.76
CA ARG A 754 -18.97 29.62 27.37
C ARG A 754 -19.50 28.20 27.17
N THR A 755 -18.65 27.17 27.26
CA THR A 755 -19.04 25.77 27.02
C THR A 755 -19.29 25.04 28.36
N PRO A 756 -20.49 24.47 28.63
CA PRO A 756 -20.72 23.71 29.86
C PRO A 756 -19.92 22.40 29.91
N ALA A 757 -19.42 22.01 31.08
CA ALA A 757 -18.69 20.76 31.28
C ALA A 757 -19.65 19.55 31.36
N GLU A 758 -19.32 18.46 30.66
CA GLU A 758 -20.03 17.16 30.72
C GLU A 758 -20.03 16.55 32.14
N PRO A 759 -21.12 15.89 32.56
CA PRO A 759 -21.14 15.14 33.82
C PRO A 759 -20.39 13.80 33.68
N PRO A 760 -19.76 13.30 34.77
CA PRO A 760 -18.96 12.08 34.71
C PRO A 760 -19.83 10.81 34.61
N ALA A 761 -19.31 9.81 33.88
CA ALA A 761 -19.96 8.51 33.64
C ALA A 761 -19.89 7.57 34.87
N ASP A 762 -20.98 6.82 35.10
CA ASP A 762 -21.10 5.84 36.20
C ASP A 762 -20.33 4.53 35.94
N PRO A 763 -19.85 3.84 37.00
CA PRO A 763 -19.06 2.62 36.89
C PRO A 763 -19.90 1.33 36.77
N PRO A 764 -19.33 0.21 36.29
CA PRO A 764 -20.10 -0.96 35.89
C PRO A 764 -20.39 -1.92 37.06
N GLY A 765 -21.64 -2.38 37.13
CA GLY A 765 -22.00 -3.65 37.74
C GLY A 765 -22.91 -3.61 38.97
N SER A 766 -24.22 -3.76 38.79
CA SER A 766 -25.02 -4.57 39.72
C SER A 766 -26.20 -5.23 39.00
N ARG A 767 -26.31 -6.56 39.17
CA ARG A 767 -27.45 -7.37 38.76
C ARG A 767 -28.72 -6.86 39.45
N ARG A 768 -29.83 -6.73 38.71
CA ARG A 768 -31.17 -6.90 39.28
C ARG A 768 -32.02 -7.83 38.40
N GLN A 769 -32.53 -8.86 39.07
CA GLN A 769 -33.56 -9.78 38.61
C GLN A 769 -34.94 -9.11 38.56
N GLY A 770 -35.81 -9.62 37.68
CA GLY A 770 -37.28 -9.49 37.72
C GLY A 770 -37.79 -8.20 37.08
N ASN A 771 -38.83 -8.19 36.24
CA ASN A 771 -40.01 -9.02 36.29
C ASN A 771 -40.76 -9.04 34.94
N ARG A 772 -41.50 -10.13 34.73
CA ARG A 772 -42.47 -10.36 33.65
C ARG A 772 -43.46 -9.19 33.48
N ARG A 773 -43.72 -8.81 32.23
CA ARG A 773 -45.05 -8.85 31.60
C ARG A 773 -44.92 -8.78 30.09
#